data_AF-A0A4Z0LVD9-F1
#
_entry.id   AF-A0A4Z0LVD9-F1
#
_cell.length_a   1.000
_cell.length_b   1.000
_cell.length_c   1.000
_cell.angle_alpha   90.00
_cell.angle_beta   90.00
_cell.angle_gamma   90.00
#
_symmetry.space_group_name_H-M   'P 1'
#
loop_
_entity.id
_entity.type
_entity.pdbx_description
1 polymer ?
#
loop_
_entity_poly.entity_id
_entity_poly.type
_entity_poly.pdbx_seq_one_letter_code
_entity_poly.pdbx_strand_id
1 'polypeptide(L)'
;MNRQLILHMGFHKTGTTSIQKACRINAQRLGEAGIYYPEFVFEGVQYNRNHSIPVYSMFSERPEEFPRNLLIGHDVIAANTCFRQQLEQALHCSESRLVLSGEAISLLSAVELTSLKQFVEAAGWEVRAVVYLRRPATFFSSWFAQRSRLGDDPAKTNEAQKIIERVSAVRSVFPAVEFYSFEQVCEQHGSSVRHFFRLLDLPDELADAADWLNRSPSTQAVRLMQSISAEYPSIVRGKKSPYRNRNDTAPLLKVSGEKFRFNQGELVEVLPQIEQLNGWLLENLGPEFCDTDGVPEPGDCAWSDRQLDELAGALPGLPEHFLQPIQHYLTAEAGLTDEQRVRVEQMIAEASAPERLCRNVLSAHARTLRKLAAALEPHDPPRARNLMQLASLGRPGAIDVAHQLTGLDRRLASAEATSVACDPKIYREVLGEHTGTLRELAGELEPLAPTLASELAQLADRGRRRGALLRNLLATLTNRRGRAEPVPKLYLHIGLPKTGTTYLQNCFEWFEKQSQFSCVSYPLLATHESFLTIHSGNGVEVGHYLSPRLNPEFRLEVLHEKIDRLLQRVQDPDRSVLVSSEFFSTAPADRAGAMTDYFARLGYEVEIIVIGRPLVEQLFSAYMQCVKRDAVARPFDAWVGDVARRLPASYIQNVAAYMPPVHVLPFDRTTLLPRVLELIGEDAALWQLAETATVNRSLTRGELNLLVEVNRVYDDPRLATRISNRLIADHPERQSAPITDAELAATRAAIAAIEPPLASYREPVEAALVETFLAEPHVLSSADPAVEPDAHVDPDSLRIALEVIGEYTGGADHVDSAGAAAAPLDKDAARQLEALCKPHVDAFRELAIAIEDIDPRISRDFMQFAQHGRPNGEVINRRLQRYRREIPALPAADTGPAAAAIEKIRPHADFLRQFSKALEASFPEHAGVLSGYVEICGA
;
A
#
# COMPACT_ATOMS: atom_id res chain seq x y z
N MET A 1 5.55 36.47 25.32
CA MET A 1 5.70 36.51 23.86
C MET A 1 4.50 35.81 23.26
N ASN A 2 3.88 36.37 22.22
CA ASN A 2 2.71 35.74 21.60
C ASN A 2 3.19 34.53 20.78
N ARG A 3 2.72 33.32 21.11
CA ARG A 3 3.13 32.08 20.44
C ARG A 3 2.32 31.92 19.16
N GLN A 4 2.98 31.80 18.00
CA GLN A 4 2.31 31.81 16.70
C GLN A 4 2.68 30.61 15.83
N LEU A 5 1.67 29.86 15.36
CA LEU A 5 1.79 28.86 14.31
C LEU A 5 1.54 29.51 12.95
N ILE A 6 2.51 29.48 12.06
CA ILE A 6 2.35 29.79 10.64
C ILE A 6 1.92 28.52 9.92
N LEU A 7 0.65 28.46 9.53
CA LEU A 7 0.05 27.33 8.81
C LEU A 7 0.01 27.65 7.31
N HIS A 8 0.99 27.14 6.57
CA HIS A 8 1.03 27.23 5.13
C HIS A 8 0.25 26.07 4.48
N MET A 9 -0.93 26.39 3.96
CA MET A 9 -1.80 25.44 3.27
C MET A 9 -1.55 25.52 1.77
N GLY A 10 -0.69 24.62 1.29
CA GLY A 10 -0.27 24.63 -0.10
C GLY A 10 -1.39 24.21 -1.04
N PHE A 11 -1.77 25.06 -1.98
CA PHE A 11 -2.50 24.59 -3.15
C PHE A 11 -1.52 23.96 -4.14
N HIS A 12 -2.02 23.07 -5.00
CA HIS A 12 -1.17 22.50 -6.03
C HIS A 12 -0.66 23.60 -6.96
N LYS A 13 0.61 23.49 -7.35
CA LYS A 13 1.27 24.36 -8.38
C LYS A 13 1.60 25.79 -7.97
N THR A 14 1.66 26.08 -6.67
CA THR A 14 2.02 27.43 -6.16
C THR A 14 3.41 27.48 -5.51
N GLY A 15 4.28 26.51 -5.82
CA GLY A 15 5.65 26.46 -5.30
C GLY A 15 5.77 25.85 -3.89
N THR A 16 4.72 25.21 -3.37
CA THR A 16 4.69 24.63 -2.02
C THR A 16 5.83 23.65 -1.75
N THR A 17 6.15 22.78 -2.72
CA THR A 17 7.30 21.86 -2.60
C THR A 17 8.63 22.62 -2.44
N SER A 18 8.80 23.76 -3.11
CA SER A 18 10.00 24.59 -2.99
C SER A 18 10.09 25.24 -1.61
N ILE A 19 8.98 25.76 -1.09
CA ILE A 19 8.89 26.33 0.27
C ILE A 19 9.25 25.29 1.32
N GLN A 20 8.65 24.09 1.27
CA GLN A 20 8.93 23.00 2.22
C GLN A 20 10.40 22.57 2.18
N LYS A 21 10.98 22.45 0.98
CA LYS A 21 12.40 22.09 0.81
C LYS A 21 13.32 23.17 1.37
N ALA A 22 13.02 24.44 1.12
CA ALA A 22 13.78 25.57 1.64
C ALA A 22 13.74 25.63 3.17
N CYS A 23 12.56 25.41 3.77
CA CYS A 23 12.41 25.36 5.23
C CYS A 23 13.25 24.23 5.84
N ARG A 24 13.19 23.03 5.26
CA ARG A 24 13.98 21.89 5.75
C ARG A 24 15.49 22.11 5.62
N ILE A 25 15.97 22.61 4.47
CA ILE A 25 17.40 22.88 4.26
C ILE A 25 17.91 23.90 5.28
N ASN A 26 17.08 24.89 5.62
CA ASN A 26 17.42 25.96 6.56
C ASN A 26 16.93 25.70 7.99
N ALA A 27 16.50 24.48 8.35
CA ALA A 27 15.82 24.22 9.63
C ALA A 27 16.64 24.67 10.86
N GLN A 28 17.95 24.46 10.85
CA GLN A 28 18.84 24.95 11.90
C GLN A 28 18.85 26.48 11.98
N ARG A 29 18.97 27.16 10.83
CA ARG A 29 19.00 28.64 10.75
C ARG A 29 17.64 29.26 11.08
N LEU A 30 16.55 28.55 10.81
CA LEU A 30 15.21 28.91 11.29
C LEU A 30 15.16 28.86 12.82
N GLY A 31 15.71 27.81 13.42
CA GLY A 31 15.81 27.68 14.89
C GLY A 31 16.60 28.82 15.52
N GLU A 32 17.74 29.20 14.91
CA GLU A 32 18.54 30.37 15.34
C GLU A 32 17.77 31.69 15.26
N ALA A 33 16.78 31.79 14.37
CA ALA A 33 15.88 32.93 14.22
C ALA A 33 14.59 32.82 15.08
N GLY A 34 14.49 31.82 15.96
CA GLY A 34 13.33 31.62 16.83
C GLY A 34 12.11 31.00 16.12
N ILE A 35 12.34 30.31 14.99
CA ILE A 35 11.29 29.66 14.19
C ILE A 35 11.53 28.15 14.15
N TYR A 36 10.60 27.38 14.71
CA TYR A 36 10.68 25.93 14.68
C TYR A 36 9.96 25.34 13.45
N TYR A 37 10.65 24.47 12.72
CA TYR A 37 10.08 23.68 11.63
C TYR A 37 10.09 22.19 12.06
N PRO A 38 8.95 21.62 12.50
CA PRO A 38 8.93 20.32 13.16
C PRO A 38 9.42 19.16 12.31
N GLU A 39 10.03 18.17 12.96
CA GLU A 39 10.32 16.89 12.34
C GLU A 39 9.28 15.85 12.75
N PHE A 40 8.81 15.08 11.77
CA PHE A 40 7.91 13.96 11.99
C PHE A 40 8.61 12.66 11.59
N VAL A 41 8.61 11.67 12.47
CA VAL A 41 9.24 10.37 12.29
C VAL A 41 8.28 9.27 12.75
N PHE A 42 8.09 8.24 11.93
CA PHE A 42 7.36 7.03 12.30
C PHE A 42 8.04 5.82 11.66
N GLU A 43 8.30 4.76 12.45
CA GLU A 43 8.99 3.54 11.98
C GLU A 43 10.30 3.80 11.21
N GLY A 44 11.07 4.80 11.63
CA GLY A 44 12.33 5.19 10.99
C GLY A 44 12.17 5.97 9.67
N VAL A 45 10.94 6.22 9.22
CA VAL A 45 10.66 7.06 8.04
C VAL A 45 10.53 8.52 8.46
N GLN A 46 11.32 9.40 7.82
CA GLN A 46 11.28 10.85 8.06
C GLN A 46 10.29 11.55 7.11
N TYR A 47 9.38 12.35 7.69
CA TYR A 47 8.37 13.14 6.99
C TYR A 47 8.69 14.65 6.98
N ASN A 48 9.90 15.04 7.37
CA ASN A 48 10.39 16.43 7.46
C ASN A 48 10.48 17.19 6.12
N ARG A 49 10.37 16.51 4.97
CA ARG A 49 10.33 17.16 3.65
C ARG A 49 8.95 17.71 3.29
N ASN A 50 7.89 17.21 3.92
CA ASN A 50 6.51 17.56 3.58
C ASN A 50 5.55 17.19 4.72
N HIS A 51 4.99 18.21 5.39
CA HIS A 51 4.03 17.99 6.50
C HIS A 51 2.63 17.58 6.02
N SER A 52 2.41 17.41 4.71
CA SER A 52 1.14 16.94 4.14
C SER A 52 0.66 15.65 4.78
N ILE A 53 1.52 14.62 4.90
CA ILE A 53 1.09 13.31 5.40
C ILE A 53 0.80 13.37 6.90
N PRO A 54 1.72 13.81 7.78
CA PRO A 54 1.45 13.84 9.21
C PRO A 54 0.23 14.69 9.56
N VAL A 55 0.13 15.91 9.00
CA VAL A 55 -0.94 16.84 9.36
C VAL A 55 -2.28 16.38 8.79
N TYR A 56 -2.37 16.01 7.51
CA TYR A 56 -3.63 15.53 6.95
C TYR A 56 -4.11 14.27 7.67
N SER A 57 -3.21 13.31 7.90
CA SER A 57 -3.54 12.04 8.52
C SER A 57 -4.04 12.21 9.95
N MET A 58 -3.47 13.11 10.75
CA MET A 58 -3.87 13.34 12.14
C MET A 58 -5.28 13.92 12.32
N PHE A 59 -5.72 14.75 11.36
CA PHE A 59 -6.94 15.55 11.49
C PHE A 59 -8.05 15.13 10.53
N SER A 60 -7.77 14.26 9.57
CA SER A 60 -8.81 13.72 8.71
C SER A 60 -9.68 12.69 9.43
N GLU A 61 -10.98 12.68 9.12
CA GLU A 61 -11.94 11.68 9.61
C GLU A 61 -11.72 10.31 8.95
N ARG A 62 -11.14 10.28 7.74
CA ARG A 62 -10.89 9.05 6.95
C ARG A 62 -9.42 8.98 6.50
N PRO A 63 -8.45 8.98 7.43
CA PRO A 63 -7.03 9.04 7.09
C PRO A 63 -6.56 7.76 6.37
N GLU A 64 -7.26 6.64 6.52
CA GLU A 64 -6.99 5.39 5.81
C GLU A 64 -7.33 5.43 4.32
N GLU A 65 -8.18 6.36 3.90
CA GLU A 65 -8.54 6.55 2.48
C GLU A 65 -7.56 7.45 1.75
N PHE A 66 -6.65 8.09 2.49
CA PHE A 66 -5.63 8.92 1.89
C PHE A 66 -4.68 8.06 1.05
N PRO A 67 -4.57 8.27 -0.28
CA PRO A 67 -3.80 7.39 -1.15
C PRO A 67 -2.32 7.27 -0.76
N ARG A 68 -1.76 8.28 -0.08
CA ARG A 68 -0.39 8.21 0.43
C ARG A 68 -0.27 7.27 1.62
N ASN A 69 -1.23 7.26 2.54
CA ASN A 69 -1.23 6.32 3.66
C ASN A 69 -1.38 4.88 3.16
N LEU A 70 -2.26 4.64 2.17
CA LEU A 70 -2.39 3.34 1.50
C LEU A 70 -1.10 2.88 0.81
N LEU A 71 -0.38 3.80 0.15
CA LEU A 71 0.86 3.48 -0.56
C LEU A 71 2.01 3.17 0.39
N ILE A 72 2.04 3.83 1.55
CA ILE A 72 3.09 3.64 2.55
C ILE A 72 2.82 2.38 3.38
N GLY A 73 1.55 2.03 3.63
CA GLY A 73 1.16 0.76 4.24
C GLY A 73 1.44 0.65 5.74
N HIS A 74 1.64 1.78 6.43
CA HIS A 74 1.76 1.83 7.88
C HIS A 74 0.40 1.63 8.57
N ASP A 75 0.42 1.22 9.85
CA ASP A 75 -0.72 1.36 10.74
C ASP A 75 -1.02 2.86 10.94
N VAL A 76 -2.10 3.33 10.30
CA VAL A 76 -2.52 4.73 10.30
C VAL A 76 -2.85 5.22 11.72
N ILE A 77 -3.39 4.35 12.58
CA ILE A 77 -3.75 4.72 13.96
C ILE A 77 -2.48 4.92 14.78
N ALA A 78 -1.53 3.98 14.70
CA ALA A 78 -0.25 4.08 15.38
C ALA A 78 0.56 5.29 14.87
N ALA A 79 0.60 5.50 13.55
CA ALA A 79 1.26 6.64 12.94
C ALA A 79 0.67 7.96 13.41
N ASN A 80 -0.66 8.10 13.40
CA ASN A 80 -1.36 9.30 13.86
C ASN A 80 -1.12 9.59 15.34
N THR A 81 -1.09 8.55 16.18
CA THR A 81 -0.76 8.69 17.61
C THR A 81 0.66 9.25 17.78
N CYS A 82 1.62 8.72 17.04
CA CYS A 82 3.01 9.16 17.08
C CYS A 82 3.18 10.59 16.53
N PHE A 83 2.53 10.93 15.42
CA PHE A 83 2.55 12.28 14.86
C PHE A 83 1.92 13.30 15.81
N ARG A 84 0.83 12.91 16.49
CA ARG A 84 0.16 13.78 17.47
C ARG A 84 1.10 14.11 18.62
N GLN A 85 1.75 13.10 19.21
CA GLN A 85 2.74 13.31 20.28
C GLN A 85 3.89 14.23 19.84
N GLN A 86 4.40 14.06 18.62
CA GLN A 86 5.46 14.92 18.08
C GLN A 86 5.01 16.36 17.87
N LEU A 87 3.77 16.58 17.42
CA LEU A 87 3.21 17.93 17.29
C LEU A 87 2.94 18.57 18.66
N GLU A 88 2.42 17.81 19.64
CA GLU A 88 2.24 18.29 21.02
C GLU A 88 3.58 18.70 21.63
N GLN A 89 4.61 17.86 21.46
CA GLN A 89 5.96 18.17 21.89
C GLN A 89 6.51 19.40 21.19
N ALA A 90 6.27 19.56 19.89
CA ALA A 90 6.64 20.75 19.15
C ALA A 90 5.96 22.00 19.73
N LEU A 91 4.65 21.94 20.02
CA LEU A 91 3.90 23.05 20.61
C LEU A 91 4.30 23.36 22.08
N HIS A 92 4.90 22.40 22.78
CA HIS A 92 5.38 22.57 24.16
C HIS A 92 6.84 23.06 24.25
N CYS A 93 7.71 22.57 23.36
CA CYS A 93 9.16 22.78 23.43
C CYS A 93 9.69 23.85 22.47
N SER A 94 8.87 24.37 21.56
CA SER A 94 9.35 25.30 20.53
C SER A 94 9.46 26.76 21.00
N GLU A 95 10.31 27.48 20.27
CA GLU A 95 10.43 28.93 20.26
C GLU A 95 9.09 29.64 19.99
N SER A 96 9.04 30.97 20.08
CA SER A 96 7.78 31.73 19.92
C SER A 96 7.03 31.54 18.58
N ARG A 97 7.65 30.94 17.54
CA ARG A 97 7.05 30.74 16.22
C ARG A 97 7.27 29.31 15.71
N LEU A 98 6.24 28.70 15.11
CA LEU A 98 6.29 27.36 14.50
C LEU A 98 5.76 27.42 13.06
N VAL A 99 6.33 26.65 12.14
CA VAL A 99 5.85 26.57 10.74
C VAL A 99 5.38 25.16 10.41
N LEU A 100 4.12 25.02 9.97
CA LEU A 100 3.61 23.81 9.33
C LEU A 100 3.31 24.10 7.85
N SER A 101 3.81 23.26 6.94
CA SER A 101 3.66 23.47 5.50
C SER A 101 3.37 22.16 4.76
N GLY A 102 2.20 22.08 4.12
CA GLY A 102 1.78 20.88 3.40
C GLY A 102 0.70 21.18 2.36
N GLU A 103 0.77 20.48 1.22
CA GLU A 103 -0.25 20.59 0.17
C GLU A 103 -1.56 19.90 0.59
N ALA A 104 -1.46 18.72 1.23
CA ALA A 104 -2.65 17.98 1.63
C ALA A 104 -3.44 18.67 2.74
N ILE A 105 -2.87 19.64 3.46
CA ILE A 105 -3.59 20.40 4.49
C ILE A 105 -4.79 21.15 3.86
N SER A 106 -4.64 21.62 2.61
CA SER A 106 -5.74 22.26 1.86
C SER A 106 -6.89 21.31 1.48
N LEU A 107 -6.71 20.00 1.66
CA LEU A 107 -7.73 18.99 1.38
C LEU A 107 -8.64 18.71 2.58
N LEU A 108 -8.26 19.16 3.78
CA LEU A 108 -9.07 18.99 4.98
C LEU A 108 -10.39 19.77 4.84
N SER A 109 -11.49 19.16 5.29
CA SER A 109 -12.80 19.79 5.35
C SER A 109 -12.81 20.96 6.36
N ALA A 110 -13.86 21.79 6.33
CA ALA A 110 -14.01 22.87 7.31
C ALA A 110 -14.06 22.34 8.76
N VAL A 111 -14.65 21.16 8.97
CA VAL A 111 -14.70 20.51 10.30
C VAL A 111 -13.30 20.05 10.72
N GLU A 112 -12.58 19.37 9.83
CA GLU A 112 -11.23 18.86 10.10
C GLU A 112 -10.22 20.01 10.31
N LEU A 113 -10.30 21.10 9.54
CA LEU A 113 -9.52 22.32 9.75
C LEU A 113 -9.86 23.01 11.06
N THR A 114 -11.13 23.00 11.48
CA THR A 114 -11.56 23.52 12.78
C THR A 114 -10.93 22.71 13.91
N SER A 115 -10.91 21.38 13.79
CA SER A 115 -10.25 20.49 14.74
C SER A 115 -8.74 20.77 14.84
N LEU A 116 -8.06 20.99 13.71
CA LEU A 116 -6.66 21.40 13.69
C LEU A 116 -6.44 22.75 14.39
N LYS A 117 -7.27 23.74 14.09
CA LYS A 117 -7.20 25.08 14.70
C LYS A 117 -7.40 25.00 16.22
N GLN A 118 -8.45 24.33 16.66
CA GLN A 118 -8.78 24.16 18.08
C GLN A 118 -7.69 23.42 18.83
N PHE A 119 -7.10 22.38 18.24
CA PHE A 119 -5.99 21.64 18.83
C PHE A 119 -4.78 22.55 19.10
N VAL A 120 -4.44 23.44 18.16
CA VAL A 120 -3.33 24.38 18.31
C VAL A 120 -3.67 25.50 19.31
N GLU A 121 -4.87 26.08 19.22
CA GLU A 121 -5.33 27.15 20.12
C GLU A 121 -5.47 26.66 21.57
N ALA A 122 -5.87 25.41 21.78
CA ALA A 122 -5.91 24.79 23.11
C ALA A 122 -4.52 24.70 23.77
N ALA A 123 -3.44 24.65 22.98
CA ALA A 123 -2.07 24.72 23.46
C ALA A 123 -1.58 26.17 23.71
N GLY A 124 -2.45 27.18 23.55
CA GLY A 124 -2.15 28.60 23.74
C GLY A 124 -1.39 29.24 22.57
N TRP A 125 -1.55 28.70 21.36
CA TRP A 125 -0.92 29.21 20.14
C TRP A 125 -1.94 29.87 19.22
N GLU A 126 -1.56 31.01 18.63
CA GLU A 126 -2.34 31.68 17.59
C GLU A 126 -2.02 31.10 16.22
N VAL A 127 -3.03 30.83 15.38
CA VAL A 127 -2.82 30.32 14.02
C VAL A 127 -2.86 31.44 12.98
N ARG A 128 -1.72 31.67 12.31
CA ARG A 128 -1.59 32.52 11.12
C ARG A 128 -1.64 31.66 9.86
N ALA A 129 -2.78 31.66 9.18
CA ALA A 129 -2.99 30.88 7.96
C ALA A 129 -2.48 31.63 6.70
N VAL A 130 -1.67 30.96 5.88
CA VAL A 130 -1.10 31.52 4.63
C VAL A 130 -1.39 30.59 3.46
N VAL A 131 -1.95 31.15 2.38
CA VAL A 131 -2.30 30.42 1.16
C VAL A 131 -1.78 31.16 -0.06
N TYR A 132 -1.11 30.44 -0.96
CA TYR A 132 -0.83 30.94 -2.30
C TYR A 132 -1.86 30.37 -3.27
N LEU A 133 -2.44 31.23 -4.11
CA LEU A 133 -3.34 30.85 -5.20
C LEU A 133 -2.73 31.26 -6.52
N ARG A 134 -3.01 30.47 -7.55
CA ARG A 134 -2.50 30.70 -8.90
C ARG A 134 -3.63 31.15 -9.80
N ARG A 135 -3.36 32.08 -10.71
CA ARG A 135 -4.38 32.52 -11.68
C ARG A 135 -4.98 31.31 -12.45
N PRO A 136 -6.31 31.23 -12.64
CA PRO A 136 -6.98 30.02 -13.12
C PRO A 136 -6.40 29.46 -14.42
N ALA A 137 -6.17 30.26 -15.45
CA ALA A 137 -5.67 29.75 -16.73
C ALA A 137 -4.31 29.07 -16.59
N THR A 138 -3.38 29.69 -15.87
CA THR A 138 -2.03 29.13 -15.69
C THR A 138 -2.00 27.95 -14.71
N PHE A 139 -2.93 27.92 -13.75
CA PHE A 139 -3.20 26.75 -12.92
C PHE A 139 -3.65 25.58 -13.79
N PHE A 140 -4.69 25.77 -14.60
CA PHE A 140 -5.26 24.71 -15.44
C PHE A 140 -4.24 24.18 -16.45
N SER A 141 -3.43 25.04 -17.11
CA SER A 141 -2.34 24.57 -17.97
C SER A 141 -1.32 23.72 -17.22
N SER A 142 -0.96 24.13 -15.98
CA SER A 142 0.00 23.37 -15.18
C SER A 142 -0.57 22.07 -14.61
N TRP A 143 -1.86 22.04 -14.29
CA TRP A 143 -2.58 20.88 -13.78
C TRP A 143 -2.76 19.85 -14.89
N PHE A 144 -3.25 20.29 -16.06
CA PHE A 144 -3.43 19.47 -17.24
C PHE A 144 -2.12 18.80 -17.67
N ALA A 145 -1.03 19.58 -17.80
CA ALA A 145 0.29 19.05 -18.13
C ALA A 145 0.80 17.99 -17.12
N GLN A 146 0.46 18.13 -15.83
CA GLN A 146 0.80 17.09 -14.84
C GLN A 146 -0.07 15.84 -15.01
N ARG A 147 -1.38 16.00 -15.25
CA ARG A 147 -2.28 14.86 -15.44
C ARG A 147 -1.91 14.06 -16.68
N SER A 148 -1.51 14.73 -17.77
CA SER A 148 -0.98 14.06 -18.97
C SER A 148 0.30 13.26 -18.69
N ARG A 149 1.22 13.75 -17.83
CA ARG A 149 2.38 12.95 -17.37
C ARG A 149 1.94 11.68 -16.65
N LEU A 150 0.90 11.81 -15.82
CA LEU A 150 0.37 10.72 -15.01
C LEU A 150 -0.57 9.81 -15.78
N GLY A 151 -1.01 10.17 -17.00
CA GLY A 151 -1.91 9.36 -17.83
C GLY A 151 -3.40 9.47 -17.46
N ASP A 152 -3.80 10.55 -16.79
CA ASP A 152 -5.19 10.81 -16.41
C ASP A 152 -5.92 11.69 -17.44
N ASP A 153 -7.23 11.51 -17.57
CA ASP A 153 -8.14 12.34 -18.37
C ASP A 153 -8.63 13.57 -17.58
N PRO A 154 -8.18 14.79 -17.93
CA PRO A 154 -8.49 16.00 -17.16
C PRO A 154 -9.94 16.48 -17.31
N ALA A 155 -10.63 16.11 -18.40
CA ALA A 155 -11.99 16.58 -18.70
C ALA A 155 -13.06 15.99 -17.77
N LYS A 156 -12.75 14.89 -17.06
CA LYS A 156 -13.71 14.15 -16.21
C LYS A 156 -13.85 14.70 -14.79
N THR A 157 -13.09 15.71 -14.40
CA THR A 157 -13.13 16.25 -13.03
C THR A 157 -13.37 17.75 -13.04
N ASN A 158 -14.36 18.21 -12.26
CA ASN A 158 -14.57 19.63 -12.01
C ASN A 158 -13.58 20.13 -10.96
N GLU A 159 -12.39 20.55 -11.40
CA GLU A 159 -11.32 21.00 -10.50
C GLU A 159 -11.56 22.43 -10.01
N ALA A 160 -12.24 23.27 -10.80
CA ALA A 160 -12.64 24.62 -10.39
C ALA A 160 -13.50 24.58 -9.12
N GLN A 161 -14.54 23.74 -9.11
CA GLN A 161 -15.41 23.57 -7.96
C GLN A 161 -14.64 23.10 -6.71
N LYS A 162 -13.70 22.17 -6.85
CA LYS A 162 -12.87 21.71 -5.73
C LYS A 162 -11.99 22.81 -5.16
N ILE A 163 -11.44 23.69 -5.99
CA ILE A 163 -10.65 24.83 -5.49
C ILE A 163 -11.55 25.79 -4.72
N ILE A 164 -12.73 26.11 -5.27
CA ILE A 164 -13.73 26.97 -4.62
C ILE A 164 -14.09 26.42 -3.24
N GLU A 165 -14.39 25.13 -3.15
CA GLU A 165 -14.73 24.45 -1.88
C GLU A 165 -13.60 24.54 -0.85
N ARG A 166 -12.36 24.25 -1.27
CA ARG A 166 -11.19 24.31 -0.39
C ARG A 166 -10.90 25.74 0.09
N VAL A 167 -10.94 26.72 -0.81
CA VAL A 167 -10.73 28.14 -0.43
C VAL A 167 -11.85 28.60 0.50
N SER A 168 -13.10 28.21 0.24
CA SER A 168 -14.25 28.52 1.09
C SER A 168 -14.10 27.92 2.50
N ALA A 169 -13.71 26.64 2.60
CA ALA A 169 -13.48 25.96 3.87
C ALA A 169 -12.35 26.62 4.68
N VAL A 170 -11.25 27.00 4.01
CA VAL A 170 -10.16 27.73 4.65
C VAL A 170 -10.64 29.08 5.20
N ARG A 171 -11.37 29.87 4.39
CA ARG A 171 -11.90 31.17 4.82
C ARG A 171 -12.89 31.08 5.97
N SER A 172 -13.75 30.05 5.98
CA SER A 172 -14.73 29.88 7.05
C SER A 172 -14.07 29.59 8.39
N VAL A 173 -12.95 28.85 8.40
CA VAL A 173 -12.25 28.47 9.64
C VAL A 173 -11.24 29.54 10.08
N PHE A 174 -10.57 30.18 9.12
CA PHE A 174 -9.55 31.20 9.35
C PHE A 174 -9.98 32.53 8.70
N PRO A 175 -10.81 33.36 9.35
CA PRO A 175 -11.26 34.63 8.78
C PRO A 175 -10.13 35.61 8.44
N ALA A 176 -8.99 35.52 9.14
CA ALA A 176 -7.80 36.33 8.94
C ALA A 176 -6.73 35.63 8.06
N VAL A 177 -7.12 34.63 7.26
CA VAL A 177 -6.21 33.97 6.31
C VAL A 177 -5.65 34.97 5.30
N GLU A 178 -4.36 34.85 5.02
CA GLU A 178 -3.68 35.65 4.01
C GLU A 178 -3.61 34.87 2.69
N PHE A 179 -4.27 35.40 1.66
CA PHE A 179 -4.14 34.90 0.29
C PHE A 179 -3.12 35.73 -0.49
N TYR A 180 -2.26 35.04 -1.23
CA TYR A 180 -1.25 35.65 -2.08
C TYR A 180 -1.35 35.13 -3.51
N SER A 181 -1.40 36.03 -4.48
CA SER A 181 -1.34 35.69 -5.90
C SER A 181 0.07 35.21 -6.25
N PHE A 182 0.20 33.97 -6.69
CA PHE A 182 1.49 33.33 -6.98
C PHE A 182 2.27 34.10 -8.05
N GLU A 183 1.59 34.51 -9.13
CA GLU A 183 2.15 35.31 -10.21
C GLU A 183 2.72 36.63 -9.70
N GLN A 184 1.90 37.40 -8.98
CA GLN A 184 2.30 38.70 -8.45
C GLN A 184 3.47 38.58 -7.47
N VAL A 185 3.44 37.56 -6.60
CA VAL A 185 4.54 37.28 -5.68
C VAL A 185 5.83 36.96 -6.42
N CYS A 186 5.77 36.13 -7.47
CA CYS A 186 6.95 35.80 -8.27
C CYS A 186 7.48 37.02 -9.03
N GLU A 187 6.61 37.90 -9.54
CA GLU A 187 7.01 39.15 -10.21
C GLU A 187 7.68 40.13 -9.24
N GLN A 188 7.11 40.31 -8.05
CA GLN A 188 7.58 41.30 -7.08
C GLN A 188 8.82 40.84 -6.28
N HIS A 189 8.91 39.54 -5.98
CA HIS A 189 9.94 38.99 -5.09
C HIS A 189 10.89 38.00 -5.79
N GLY A 190 10.66 37.69 -7.06
CA GLY A 190 11.42 36.68 -7.83
C GLY A 190 10.96 35.24 -7.61
N SER A 191 10.48 34.89 -6.41
CA SER A 191 9.93 33.56 -6.11
C SER A 191 9.00 33.57 -4.90
N SER A 192 8.10 32.58 -4.81
CA SER A 192 7.26 32.38 -3.63
C SER A 192 8.07 31.97 -2.39
N VAL A 193 9.25 31.39 -2.55
CA VAL A 193 10.17 31.06 -1.45
C VAL A 193 10.69 32.35 -0.80
N ARG A 194 11.20 33.29 -1.60
CA ARG A 194 11.69 34.58 -1.09
C ARG A 194 10.59 35.34 -0.35
N HIS A 195 9.40 35.42 -0.93
CA HIS A 195 8.25 36.05 -0.26
C HIS A 195 7.88 35.35 1.05
N PHE A 196 7.78 34.02 1.07
CA PHE A 196 7.46 33.28 2.28
C PHE A 196 8.51 33.49 3.39
N PHE A 197 9.80 33.55 3.05
CA PHE A 197 10.86 33.84 4.02
C PHE A 197 10.77 35.28 4.55
N ARG A 198 10.39 36.25 3.71
CA ARG A 198 10.10 37.61 4.19
C ARG A 198 8.90 37.67 5.14
N LEU A 199 7.85 36.86 4.94
CA LEU A 199 6.73 36.75 5.89
C LEU A 199 7.17 36.20 7.26
N LEU A 200 8.30 35.49 7.28
CA LEU A 200 8.96 34.96 8.47
C LEU A 200 10.02 35.91 9.04
N ASP A 201 10.17 37.13 8.48
CA ASP A 201 11.19 38.12 8.85
C ASP A 201 12.63 37.62 8.65
N LEU A 202 12.83 36.78 7.63
CA LEU A 202 14.11 36.17 7.32
C LEU A 202 14.84 36.84 6.15
N PRO A 203 16.19 36.81 6.15
CA PRO A 203 17.01 37.35 5.07
C PRO A 203 16.82 36.61 3.74
N ASP A 204 16.87 37.35 2.62
CA ASP A 204 16.71 36.81 1.26
C ASP A 204 17.78 35.77 0.92
N GLU A 205 18.98 35.85 1.51
CA GLU A 205 20.08 34.89 1.28
C GLU A 205 19.73 33.45 1.68
N LEU A 206 18.74 33.26 2.58
CA LEU A 206 18.25 31.92 2.95
C LEU A 206 17.38 31.28 1.86
N ALA A 207 16.73 32.10 1.04
CA ALA A 207 15.84 31.64 -0.02
C ALA A 207 16.62 31.20 -1.27
N ASP A 208 17.77 31.82 -1.54
CA ASP A 208 18.58 31.59 -2.75
C ASP A 208 19.26 30.21 -2.79
N ALA A 209 19.49 29.59 -1.63
CA ALA A 209 20.05 28.23 -1.54
C ALA A 209 19.10 27.14 -2.08
N ALA A 210 17.84 27.47 -2.35
CA ALA A 210 16.78 26.54 -2.74
C ALA A 210 16.27 26.69 -4.19
N ASP A 211 16.81 27.64 -4.97
CA ASP A 211 16.38 27.96 -6.34
C ASP A 211 16.81 26.89 -7.36
N TRP A 212 16.19 25.71 -7.26
CA TRP A 212 16.18 24.72 -8.33
C TRP A 212 14.88 24.86 -9.11
N LEU A 213 14.99 25.37 -10.34
CA LEU A 213 13.92 25.46 -11.32
C LEU A 213 13.26 24.10 -11.54
N ASN A 214 12.09 23.91 -10.94
CA ASN A 214 11.14 22.88 -11.34
C ASN A 214 10.65 23.26 -12.75
N ARG A 215 11.42 22.89 -13.79
CA ARG A 215 11.08 23.23 -15.18
C ARG A 215 9.75 22.55 -15.52
N SER A 216 8.71 23.36 -15.67
CA SER A 216 7.46 22.94 -16.29
C SER A 216 7.78 22.31 -17.66
N PRO A 217 7.08 21.24 -18.06
CA PRO A 217 7.35 20.63 -19.36
C PRO A 217 7.02 21.61 -20.49
N SER A 218 7.75 21.50 -21.59
CA SER A 218 7.41 22.19 -22.82
C SER A 218 6.10 21.65 -23.42
N THR A 219 5.44 22.43 -24.27
CA THR A 219 4.26 21.96 -25.04
C THR A 219 4.58 20.66 -25.78
N GLN A 220 5.72 20.59 -26.46
CA GLN A 220 6.21 19.44 -27.21
C GLN A 220 6.31 18.19 -26.32
N ALA A 221 6.92 18.32 -25.14
CA ALA A 221 7.06 17.21 -24.20
C ALA A 221 5.70 16.70 -23.70
N VAL A 222 4.75 17.61 -23.39
CA VAL A 222 3.40 17.21 -22.95
C VAL A 222 2.64 16.49 -24.06
N ARG A 223 2.72 16.96 -25.30
CA ARG A 223 2.02 16.34 -26.45
C ARG A 223 2.48 14.92 -26.71
N LEU A 224 3.79 14.68 -26.67
CA LEU A 224 4.35 13.32 -26.76
C LEU A 224 3.85 12.43 -25.61
N MET A 225 3.79 12.95 -24.38
CA MET A 225 3.27 12.22 -23.24
C MET A 225 1.77 11.92 -23.35
N GLN A 226 0.98 12.82 -23.95
CA GLN A 226 -0.44 12.58 -24.23
C GLN A 226 -0.60 11.44 -25.23
N SER A 227 0.16 11.46 -26.33
CA SER A 227 0.12 10.40 -27.34
C SER A 227 0.48 9.04 -26.73
N ILE A 228 1.52 8.96 -25.89
CA ILE A 228 1.86 7.73 -25.16
C ILE A 228 0.74 7.33 -24.20
N SER A 229 0.08 8.29 -23.54
CA SER A 229 -0.99 8.00 -22.58
C SER A 229 -2.28 7.50 -23.22
N ALA A 230 -2.56 7.91 -24.46
CA ALA A 230 -3.71 7.45 -25.22
C ALA A 230 -3.61 5.94 -25.53
N GLU A 231 -2.41 5.46 -25.84
CA GLU A 231 -2.17 4.04 -26.18
C GLU A 231 -1.74 3.20 -24.96
N TYR A 232 -0.93 3.78 -24.08
CA TYR A 232 -0.38 3.14 -22.87
C TYR A 232 -0.71 3.98 -21.61
N PRO A 233 -1.96 3.92 -21.11
CA PRO A 233 -2.34 4.58 -19.86
C PRO A 233 -1.58 3.97 -18.67
N SER A 234 -1.34 4.79 -17.64
CA SER A 234 -0.64 4.35 -16.42
C SER A 234 -1.53 3.51 -15.50
N ILE A 235 -2.85 3.65 -15.63
CA ILE A 235 -3.88 2.95 -14.85
C ILE A 235 -4.90 2.36 -15.83
N VAL A 236 -5.13 1.05 -15.75
CA VAL A 236 -6.14 0.34 -16.51
C VAL A 236 -7.08 -0.35 -15.52
N ARG A 237 -8.37 -0.01 -15.55
CA ARG A 237 -9.40 -0.56 -14.65
C ARG A 237 -9.00 -0.48 -13.16
N GLY A 238 -8.46 0.67 -12.74
CA GLY A 238 -8.06 0.92 -11.35
C GLY A 238 -6.76 0.23 -10.89
N LYS A 239 -6.03 -0.45 -11.79
CA LYS A 239 -4.75 -1.10 -11.48
C LYS A 239 -3.61 -0.48 -12.30
N LYS A 240 -2.40 -0.47 -11.75
CA LYS A 240 -1.19 0.00 -12.44
C LYS A 240 -0.99 -0.80 -13.73
N SER A 241 -0.75 -0.11 -14.84
CA SER A 241 -0.49 -0.73 -16.13
C SER A 241 0.84 -1.51 -16.10
N PRO A 242 0.88 -2.75 -16.61
CA PRO A 242 2.13 -3.51 -16.73
C PRO A 242 3.05 -2.94 -17.83
N TYR A 243 2.54 -2.10 -18.71
CA TYR A 243 3.26 -1.54 -19.87
C TYR A 243 3.78 -0.12 -19.63
N ARG A 244 3.54 0.47 -18.45
CA ARG A 244 3.99 1.83 -18.13
C ARG A 244 4.23 2.06 -16.65
N ASN A 245 5.42 2.52 -16.30
CA ASN A 245 5.76 3.07 -15.01
C ASN A 245 5.67 4.61 -15.01
N ARG A 246 5.60 5.18 -13.80
CA ARG A 246 5.42 6.62 -13.58
C ARG A 246 6.57 7.48 -14.14
N ASN A 247 7.77 6.92 -14.28
CA ASN A 247 8.98 7.67 -14.66
C ASN A 247 9.44 7.40 -16.11
N ASP A 248 8.75 6.54 -16.87
CA ASP A 248 9.21 6.13 -18.20
C ASP A 248 9.24 7.29 -19.21
N THR A 249 8.47 8.35 -18.98
CA THR A 249 8.43 9.55 -19.82
C THR A 249 9.39 10.66 -19.37
N ALA A 250 10.15 10.46 -18.29
CA ALA A 250 11.08 11.46 -17.77
C ALA A 250 12.12 11.98 -18.79
N PRO A 251 12.65 11.17 -19.74
CA PRO A 251 13.58 11.67 -20.77
C PRO A 251 13.01 12.79 -21.64
N LEU A 252 11.69 12.80 -21.89
CA LEU A 252 11.02 13.81 -22.71
C LEU A 252 11.07 15.21 -22.08
N LEU A 253 11.34 15.33 -20.78
CA LEU A 253 11.48 16.62 -20.09
C LEU A 253 12.70 17.44 -20.56
N LYS A 254 13.61 16.81 -21.31
CA LYS A 254 14.77 17.47 -21.90
C LYS A 254 14.43 18.26 -23.15
N VAL A 255 13.30 17.97 -23.81
CA VAL A 255 12.85 18.68 -25.01
C VAL A 255 12.45 20.10 -24.61
N SER A 256 13.25 21.07 -25.03
CA SER A 256 13.04 22.48 -24.73
C SER A 256 11.86 23.04 -25.53
N GLY A 257 11.31 24.14 -25.06
CA GLY A 257 10.19 24.81 -25.70
C GLY A 257 9.47 25.74 -24.73
N GLU A 258 8.46 26.41 -25.23
CA GLU A 258 7.57 27.20 -24.38
C GLU A 258 6.81 26.30 -23.40
N LYS A 259 6.43 26.87 -22.25
CA LYS A 259 5.56 26.18 -21.29
C LYS A 259 4.28 25.74 -21.99
N PHE A 260 3.77 24.57 -21.61
CA PHE A 260 2.54 24.00 -22.15
C PHE A 260 1.41 25.04 -22.27
N ARG A 261 0.83 25.11 -23.47
CA ARG A 261 -0.41 25.83 -23.77
C ARG A 261 -1.44 24.86 -24.36
N PHE A 262 -2.70 25.13 -24.07
CA PHE A 262 -3.82 24.40 -24.66
C PHE A 262 -3.86 24.64 -26.18
N ASN A 263 -4.32 23.63 -26.93
CA ASN A 263 -4.79 23.87 -28.30
C ASN A 263 -6.23 24.40 -28.26
N GLN A 264 -6.78 24.80 -29.40
CA GLN A 264 -8.13 25.36 -29.47
C GLN A 264 -9.21 24.42 -28.90
N GLY A 265 -9.12 23.13 -29.20
CA GLY A 265 -10.10 22.13 -28.74
C GLY A 265 -10.05 21.94 -27.22
N GLU A 266 -8.85 21.75 -26.67
CA GLU A 266 -8.65 21.60 -25.23
C GLU A 266 -9.04 22.86 -24.45
N LEU A 267 -8.76 24.04 -25.01
CA LEU A 267 -9.14 25.29 -24.38
C LEU A 267 -10.67 25.40 -24.28
N VAL A 268 -11.41 25.05 -25.33
CA VAL A 268 -12.88 25.04 -25.31
C VAL A 268 -13.43 24.13 -24.22
N GLU A 269 -12.81 22.98 -23.97
CA GLU A 269 -13.24 22.05 -22.92
C GLU A 269 -12.99 22.58 -21.50
N VAL A 270 -11.89 23.30 -21.28
CA VAL A 270 -11.48 23.76 -19.94
C VAL A 270 -11.97 25.18 -19.63
N LEU A 271 -12.29 25.99 -20.65
CA LEU A 271 -12.72 27.38 -20.52
C LEU A 271 -13.88 27.59 -19.54
N PRO A 272 -14.96 26.76 -19.52
CA PRO A 272 -16.04 26.94 -18.55
C PRO A 272 -15.57 26.83 -17.09
N GLN A 273 -14.57 25.98 -16.81
CA GLN A 273 -13.99 25.85 -15.46
C GLN A 273 -13.09 27.05 -15.12
N ILE A 274 -12.34 27.56 -16.09
CA ILE A 274 -11.53 28.78 -15.92
C ILE A 274 -12.43 29.97 -15.62
N GLU A 275 -13.51 30.15 -16.38
CA GLU A 275 -14.49 31.22 -16.18
C GLU A 275 -15.22 31.09 -14.84
N GLN A 276 -15.65 29.88 -14.47
CA GLN A 276 -16.26 29.62 -13.17
C GLN A 276 -15.34 30.05 -12.02
N LEU A 277 -14.07 29.62 -12.06
CA LEU A 277 -13.12 29.94 -11.01
C LEU A 277 -12.75 31.43 -11.00
N ASN A 278 -12.58 32.06 -12.17
CA ASN A 278 -12.32 33.50 -12.28
C ASN A 278 -13.49 34.32 -11.71
N GLY A 279 -14.74 33.99 -12.06
CA GLY A 279 -15.91 34.68 -11.53
C GLY A 279 -15.96 34.61 -10.01
N TRP A 280 -15.77 33.40 -9.46
CA TRP A 280 -15.78 33.22 -8.02
C TRP A 280 -14.61 33.96 -7.32
N LEU A 281 -13.38 33.87 -7.84
CA LEU A 281 -12.22 34.55 -7.27
C LEU A 281 -12.34 36.07 -7.33
N LEU A 282 -12.92 36.62 -8.40
CA LEU A 282 -13.12 38.06 -8.56
C LEU A 282 -14.08 38.60 -7.51
N GLU A 283 -15.20 37.89 -7.28
CA GLU A 283 -16.20 38.26 -6.28
C GLU A 283 -15.66 38.11 -4.84
N ASN A 284 -14.77 37.16 -4.60
CA ASN A 284 -14.41 36.73 -3.24
C ASN A 284 -13.04 37.22 -2.75
N LEU A 285 -12.05 37.35 -3.64
CA LEU A 285 -10.65 37.66 -3.28
C LEU A 285 -10.08 38.87 -4.03
N GLY A 286 -10.54 39.14 -5.26
CA GLY A 286 -10.14 40.32 -6.02
C GLY A 286 -9.50 40.02 -7.39
N PRO A 287 -9.30 41.05 -8.22
CA PRO A 287 -8.83 40.92 -9.60
C PRO A 287 -7.40 40.36 -9.74
N GLU A 288 -6.55 40.51 -8.72
CA GLU A 288 -5.16 40.04 -8.72
C GLU A 288 -5.01 38.51 -8.73
N PHE A 289 -6.08 37.80 -8.36
CA PHE A 289 -6.17 36.33 -8.40
C PHE A 289 -6.78 35.81 -9.72
N CYS A 290 -7.22 36.70 -10.60
CA CYS A 290 -7.98 36.37 -11.80
C CYS A 290 -7.17 36.60 -13.08
N ASP A 291 -7.60 35.97 -14.17
CA ASP A 291 -7.07 36.19 -15.52
C ASP A 291 -7.66 37.46 -16.16
N THR A 292 -7.51 38.61 -15.51
CA THR A 292 -8.07 39.91 -15.97
C THR A 292 -7.48 40.41 -17.28
N ASP A 293 -6.25 40.01 -17.60
CA ASP A 293 -5.58 40.28 -18.87
C ASP A 293 -6.05 39.35 -20.01
N GLY A 294 -6.99 38.44 -19.73
CA GLY A 294 -7.48 37.42 -20.63
C GLY A 294 -6.84 36.05 -20.42
N VAL A 295 -7.52 35.01 -20.93
CA VAL A 295 -6.99 33.64 -20.96
C VAL A 295 -5.91 33.58 -22.05
N PRO A 296 -4.74 32.94 -21.82
CA PRO A 296 -3.69 32.84 -22.83
C PRO A 296 -4.21 32.24 -24.14
N GLU A 297 -3.85 32.88 -25.25
CA GLU A 297 -4.17 32.39 -26.59
C GLU A 297 -3.69 30.93 -26.77
N PRO A 298 -4.49 30.06 -27.41
CA PRO A 298 -4.09 28.71 -27.69
C PRO A 298 -2.81 28.69 -28.51
N GLY A 299 -1.92 27.77 -28.17
CA GLY A 299 -0.61 27.66 -28.78
C GLY A 299 -0.54 26.53 -29.79
N ASP A 300 -0.11 26.85 -31.01
CA ASP A 300 0.29 25.82 -31.97
C ASP A 300 1.57 25.11 -31.47
N CYS A 301 1.59 23.78 -31.59
CA CYS A 301 2.76 22.97 -31.23
C CYS A 301 3.73 22.88 -32.41
N ALA A 302 4.35 24.00 -32.78
CA ALA A 302 5.37 24.01 -33.83
C ALA A 302 6.67 23.34 -33.34
N TRP A 303 7.30 22.55 -34.21
CA TRP A 303 8.57 21.87 -33.93
C TRP A 303 9.71 22.51 -34.73
N SER A 304 10.75 22.93 -34.00
CA SER A 304 12.02 23.34 -34.59
C SER A 304 12.97 22.15 -34.74
N ASP A 305 13.92 22.27 -35.67
CA ASP A 305 14.96 21.26 -35.88
C ASP A 305 15.77 20.98 -34.61
N ARG A 306 16.04 22.03 -33.82
CA ARG A 306 16.70 21.89 -32.51
C ARG A 306 15.90 20.98 -31.57
N GLN A 307 14.58 21.11 -31.53
CA GLN A 307 13.74 20.29 -30.66
C GLN A 307 13.67 18.83 -31.15
N LEU A 308 13.72 18.62 -32.47
CA LEU A 308 13.86 17.28 -33.05
C LEU A 308 15.21 16.66 -32.68
N ASP A 309 16.30 17.43 -32.64
CA ASP A 309 17.61 16.96 -32.14
C ASP A 309 17.58 16.61 -30.65
N GLU A 310 16.94 17.46 -29.84
CA GLU A 310 16.75 17.19 -28.41
C GLU A 310 15.90 15.93 -28.18
N LEU A 311 14.87 15.71 -29.01
CA LEU A 311 14.07 14.49 -29.02
C LEU A 311 14.91 13.27 -29.44
N ALA A 312 15.70 13.37 -30.52
CA ALA A 312 16.60 12.31 -30.96
C ALA A 312 17.56 11.85 -29.85
N GLY A 313 18.02 12.79 -29.02
CA GLY A 313 18.82 12.51 -27.82
C GLY A 313 18.01 11.93 -26.64
N ALA A 314 16.71 12.13 -26.59
CA ALA A 314 15.81 11.60 -25.56
C ALA A 314 15.28 10.20 -25.89
N LEU A 315 15.03 9.88 -27.16
CA LEU A 315 14.48 8.58 -27.60
C LEU A 315 15.22 7.36 -27.02
N PRO A 316 16.56 7.31 -26.91
CA PRO A 316 17.26 6.16 -26.34
C PRO A 316 16.95 5.86 -24.87
N GLY A 317 16.39 6.84 -24.14
CA GLY A 317 16.00 6.66 -22.75
C GLY A 317 14.56 6.17 -22.56
N LEU A 318 13.79 6.01 -23.64
CA LEU A 318 12.39 5.63 -23.60
C LEU A 318 12.21 4.12 -23.87
N PRO A 319 11.18 3.47 -23.30
CA PRO A 319 10.78 2.13 -23.72
C PRO A 319 10.46 2.05 -25.22
N GLU A 320 10.85 0.94 -25.85
CA GLU A 320 10.72 0.75 -27.31
C GLU A 320 9.26 0.88 -27.79
N HIS A 321 8.31 0.32 -27.05
CA HIS A 321 6.89 0.39 -27.40
C HIS A 321 6.33 1.82 -27.36
N PHE A 322 7.05 2.81 -26.81
CA PHE A 322 6.65 4.22 -26.89
C PHE A 322 7.04 4.88 -28.22
N LEU A 323 7.93 4.28 -29.02
CA LEU A 323 8.36 4.87 -30.28
C LEU A 323 7.22 4.96 -31.30
N GLN A 324 6.32 3.96 -31.32
CA GLN A 324 5.16 3.94 -32.22
C GLN A 324 4.17 5.10 -31.96
N PRO A 325 3.67 5.35 -30.73
CA PRO A 325 2.80 6.50 -30.48
C PRO A 325 3.52 7.83 -30.75
N ILE A 326 4.80 7.95 -30.39
CA ILE A 326 5.60 9.13 -30.71
C ILE A 326 5.66 9.37 -32.22
N GLN A 327 5.91 8.32 -33.01
CA GLN A 327 5.91 8.40 -34.47
C GLN A 327 4.54 8.84 -34.99
N HIS A 328 3.47 8.25 -34.48
CA HIS A 328 2.11 8.58 -34.89
C HIS A 328 1.81 10.06 -34.66
N TYR A 329 2.06 10.59 -33.46
CA TYR A 329 1.88 12.01 -33.17
C TYR A 329 2.71 12.92 -34.09
N LEU A 330 4.00 12.62 -34.26
CA LEU A 330 4.90 13.45 -35.07
C LEU A 330 4.49 13.49 -36.54
N THR A 331 3.98 12.37 -37.06
CA THR A 331 3.57 12.25 -38.47
C THR A 331 2.12 12.66 -38.72
N ALA A 332 1.22 12.54 -37.76
CA ALA A 332 -0.19 12.87 -37.97
C ALA A 332 -0.57 14.27 -37.46
N GLU A 333 0.04 14.73 -36.37
CA GLU A 333 -0.51 15.85 -35.57
C GLU A 333 0.49 17.01 -35.35
N ALA A 334 1.79 16.75 -35.38
CA ALA A 334 2.82 17.74 -35.00
C ALA A 334 3.09 18.85 -36.04
N GLY A 335 2.38 18.86 -37.17
CA GLY A 335 2.51 19.92 -38.19
C GLY A 335 3.89 20.02 -38.84
N LEU A 336 4.64 18.91 -38.93
CA LEU A 336 6.00 18.88 -39.48
C LEU A 336 6.03 19.16 -40.99
N THR A 337 7.13 19.75 -41.46
CA THR A 337 7.43 19.83 -42.90
C THR A 337 7.77 18.45 -43.47
N ASP A 338 7.70 18.27 -44.78
CA ASP A 338 8.04 16.98 -45.42
C ASP A 338 9.49 16.55 -45.11
N GLU A 339 10.43 17.50 -45.10
CA GLU A 339 11.83 17.24 -44.72
C GLU A 339 11.96 16.77 -43.26
N GLN A 340 11.20 17.40 -42.34
CA GLN A 340 11.17 17.01 -40.94
C GLN A 340 10.52 15.64 -40.73
N ARG A 341 9.50 15.28 -41.51
CA ARG A 341 8.87 13.95 -41.45
C ARG A 341 9.84 12.84 -41.83
N VAL A 342 10.55 13.01 -42.95
CA VAL A 342 11.59 12.07 -43.40
C VAL A 342 12.67 11.93 -42.33
N ARG A 343 13.10 13.05 -41.73
CA ARG A 343 14.06 13.06 -40.64
C ARG A 343 13.55 12.32 -39.39
N VAL A 344 12.29 12.48 -39.02
CA VAL A 344 11.67 11.77 -37.89
C VAL A 344 11.61 10.28 -38.16
N GLU A 345 11.23 9.85 -39.36
CA GLU A 345 11.22 8.44 -39.75
C GLU A 345 12.62 7.82 -39.66
N GLN A 346 13.65 8.51 -40.14
CA GLN A 346 15.04 8.08 -40.01
C GLN A 346 15.48 8.02 -38.55
N MET A 347 15.18 9.06 -37.76
CA MET A 347 15.51 9.12 -36.33
C MET A 347 14.88 7.96 -35.54
N ILE A 348 13.62 7.61 -35.83
CA ILE A 348 12.91 6.51 -35.17
C ILE A 348 13.45 5.16 -35.63
N ALA A 349 13.69 4.99 -36.95
CA ALA A 349 14.31 3.79 -37.50
C ALA A 349 15.69 3.54 -36.87
N GLU A 350 16.50 4.59 -36.73
CA GLU A 350 17.78 4.54 -36.04
C GLU A 350 17.63 4.25 -34.54
N ALA A 351 16.58 4.74 -33.88
CA ALA A 351 16.31 4.45 -32.47
C ALA A 351 15.90 2.99 -32.26
N SER A 352 15.25 2.38 -33.25
CA SER A 352 14.85 0.97 -33.29
C SER A 352 15.89 0.00 -33.87
N ALA A 353 17.07 0.49 -34.31
CA ALA A 353 18.07 -0.35 -34.96
C ALA A 353 18.64 -1.40 -33.97
N PRO A 354 18.71 -2.70 -34.34
CA PRO A 354 19.20 -3.77 -33.45
C PRO A 354 20.59 -3.52 -32.88
N GLU A 355 21.47 -2.91 -33.67
CA GLU A 355 22.84 -2.55 -33.30
C GLU A 355 22.90 -1.43 -32.26
N ARG A 356 21.91 -0.52 -32.26
CA ARG A 356 21.76 0.55 -31.27
C ARG A 356 21.07 0.04 -30.00
N LEU A 357 20.12 -0.89 -30.14
CA LEU A 357 19.51 -1.60 -29.02
C LEU A 357 20.57 -2.42 -28.25
N CYS A 358 21.41 -3.17 -28.97
CA CYS A 358 22.62 -3.80 -28.43
C CYS A 358 23.56 -2.78 -27.78
N ARG A 359 23.76 -1.60 -28.39
CA ARG A 359 24.64 -0.56 -27.84
C ARG A 359 24.09 0.05 -26.56
N ASN A 360 22.77 0.24 -26.44
CA ASN A 360 22.12 0.77 -25.24
C ASN A 360 22.20 -0.24 -24.09
N VAL A 361 21.93 -1.52 -24.38
CA VAL A 361 22.14 -2.65 -23.47
C VAL A 361 23.61 -2.69 -23.02
N LEU A 362 24.57 -2.70 -23.96
CA LEU A 362 26.00 -2.71 -23.63
C LEU A 362 26.46 -1.44 -22.89
N SER A 363 25.85 -0.28 -23.15
CA SER A 363 26.17 0.99 -22.47
C SER A 363 25.70 1.00 -21.01
N ALA A 364 24.52 0.44 -20.73
CA ALA A 364 24.00 0.24 -19.38
C ALA A 364 24.97 -0.63 -18.54
N HIS A 365 25.61 -1.61 -19.18
CA HIS A 365 26.53 -2.54 -18.53
C HIS A 365 28.04 -2.24 -18.74
N ALA A 366 28.40 -1.18 -19.47
CA ALA A 366 29.78 -0.88 -19.87
C ALA A 366 30.75 -0.64 -18.70
N ARG A 367 30.25 -0.20 -17.54
CA ARG A 367 31.08 -0.04 -16.33
C ARG A 367 31.42 -1.39 -15.70
N THR A 368 30.44 -2.29 -15.66
CA THR A 368 30.59 -3.66 -15.12
C THR A 368 31.51 -4.48 -16.01
N LEU A 369 31.34 -4.42 -17.34
CA LEU A 369 32.22 -5.08 -18.31
C LEU A 369 33.69 -4.65 -18.18
N ARG A 370 33.96 -3.36 -17.92
CA ARG A 370 35.31 -2.84 -17.69
C ARG A 370 35.93 -3.34 -16.38
N LYS A 371 35.16 -3.36 -15.30
CA LYS A 371 35.64 -3.91 -14.01
C LYS A 371 35.98 -5.39 -14.13
N LEU A 372 35.13 -6.15 -14.81
CA LEU A 372 35.37 -7.56 -15.12
C LEU A 372 36.61 -7.76 -15.97
N ALA A 373 36.77 -6.97 -17.04
CA ALA A 373 37.94 -7.01 -17.91
C ALA A 373 39.24 -6.70 -17.14
N ALA A 374 39.26 -5.64 -16.33
CA ALA A 374 40.44 -5.25 -15.54
C ALA A 374 40.83 -6.31 -14.50
N ALA A 375 39.85 -6.98 -13.90
CA ALA A 375 40.10 -8.06 -12.95
C ALA A 375 40.55 -9.37 -13.61
N LEU A 376 40.11 -9.63 -14.85
CA LEU A 376 40.51 -10.81 -15.62
C LEU A 376 41.83 -10.60 -16.37
N GLU A 377 42.23 -9.36 -16.64
CA GLU A 377 43.43 -9.01 -17.42
C GLU A 377 44.71 -9.74 -16.97
N PRO A 378 45.04 -9.87 -15.67
CA PRO A 378 46.26 -10.56 -15.24
C PRO A 378 46.24 -12.08 -15.42
N HIS A 379 45.08 -12.69 -15.71
CA HIS A 379 44.86 -14.14 -15.60
C HIS A 379 44.27 -14.78 -16.86
N ASP A 380 43.44 -14.06 -17.61
CA ASP A 380 42.89 -14.47 -18.92
C ASP A 380 42.88 -13.26 -19.87
N PRO A 381 44.07 -12.82 -20.34
CA PRO A 381 44.21 -11.63 -21.18
C PRO A 381 43.36 -11.67 -22.47
N PRO A 382 43.22 -12.81 -23.19
CA PRO A 382 42.34 -12.88 -24.35
C PRO A 382 40.87 -12.59 -24.01
N ARG A 383 40.35 -13.11 -22.91
CA ARG A 383 38.95 -12.84 -22.51
C ARG A 383 38.75 -11.47 -21.91
N ALA A 384 39.72 -10.97 -21.15
CA ALA A 384 39.72 -9.59 -20.67
C ALA A 384 39.65 -8.60 -21.84
N ARG A 385 40.39 -8.88 -22.92
CA ARG A 385 40.32 -8.14 -24.17
C ARG A 385 38.93 -8.20 -24.81
N ASN A 386 38.29 -9.37 -24.92
CA ASN A 386 36.93 -9.49 -25.48
C ASN A 386 35.91 -8.67 -24.66
N LEU A 387 35.95 -8.75 -23.33
CA LEU A 387 35.09 -7.96 -22.44
C LEU A 387 35.36 -6.44 -22.56
N MET A 388 36.62 -6.06 -22.73
CA MET A 388 37.01 -4.67 -22.96
C MET A 388 36.55 -4.18 -24.35
N GLN A 389 36.59 -5.02 -25.38
CA GLN A 389 36.03 -4.73 -26.70
C GLN A 389 34.51 -4.53 -26.61
N LEU A 390 33.80 -5.35 -25.83
CA LEU A 390 32.36 -5.20 -25.62
C LEU A 390 32.00 -3.91 -24.89
N ALA A 391 32.78 -3.56 -23.86
CA ALA A 391 32.64 -2.28 -23.20
C ALA A 391 32.92 -1.09 -24.13
N SER A 392 33.85 -1.24 -25.08
CA SER A 392 34.18 -0.22 -26.07
C SER A 392 33.05 -0.01 -27.09
N LEU A 393 32.33 -1.07 -27.47
CA LEU A 393 31.18 -1.00 -28.37
C LEU A 393 30.01 -0.23 -27.73
N GLY A 394 29.81 -0.35 -26.41
CA GLY A 394 28.82 0.42 -25.64
C GLY A 394 29.19 1.89 -25.41
N ARG A 395 30.47 2.27 -25.53
CA ARG A 395 30.96 3.66 -25.44
C ARG A 395 32.11 3.94 -26.44
N PRO A 396 31.79 4.14 -27.72
CA PRO A 396 32.79 4.46 -28.73
C PRO A 396 33.49 5.80 -28.41
N GLY A 397 34.82 5.83 -28.41
CA GLY A 397 35.61 7.08 -28.22
C GLY A 397 36.08 7.39 -26.80
N ALA A 398 35.82 6.53 -25.81
CA ALA A 398 36.44 6.67 -24.50
C ALA A 398 37.97 6.42 -24.60
N ILE A 399 38.76 7.50 -24.49
CA ILE A 399 40.22 7.51 -24.65
C ILE A 399 40.90 6.42 -23.78
N ASP A 400 40.41 6.23 -22.55
CA ASP A 400 40.93 5.23 -21.62
C ASP A 400 40.74 3.77 -22.10
N VAL A 401 39.65 3.47 -22.79
CA VAL A 401 39.33 2.11 -23.25
C VAL A 401 40.17 1.72 -24.46
N ALA A 402 40.41 2.67 -25.37
CA ALA A 402 41.28 2.46 -26.52
C ALA A 402 42.76 2.26 -26.09
N HIS A 403 43.22 3.02 -25.10
CA HIS A 403 44.56 2.85 -24.51
C HIS A 403 44.72 1.49 -23.79
N GLN A 404 43.72 1.05 -23.02
CA GLN A 404 43.73 -0.25 -22.36
C GLN A 404 43.69 -1.42 -23.35
N LEU A 405 42.88 -1.33 -24.41
CA LEU A 405 42.88 -2.31 -25.51
C LEU A 405 44.23 -2.40 -26.22
N THR A 406 44.83 -1.26 -26.53
CA THR A 406 46.16 -1.20 -27.16
C THR A 406 47.27 -1.75 -26.26
N GLY A 407 47.12 -1.61 -24.93
CA GLY A 407 48.02 -2.20 -23.93
C GLY A 407 47.89 -3.72 -23.83
N LEU A 408 46.65 -4.23 -23.83
CA LEU A 408 46.32 -5.65 -23.87
C LEU A 408 46.82 -6.32 -25.16
N ASP A 409 46.62 -5.68 -26.32
CA ASP A 409 47.09 -6.18 -27.63
C ASP A 409 48.62 -6.31 -27.69
N ARG A 410 49.35 -5.31 -27.18
CA ARG A 410 50.82 -5.36 -27.09
C ARG A 410 51.32 -6.47 -26.16
N ARG A 411 50.62 -6.72 -25.05
CA ARG A 411 50.98 -7.78 -24.08
C ARG A 411 50.71 -9.18 -24.61
N LEU A 412 49.59 -9.37 -25.32
CA LEU A 412 49.27 -10.62 -26.02
C LEU A 412 50.29 -10.94 -27.12
N ALA A 413 50.81 -9.92 -27.81
CA ALA A 413 51.88 -10.10 -28.79
C ALA A 413 53.25 -10.43 -28.16
N SER A 414 53.46 -10.13 -26.87
CA SER A 414 54.72 -10.36 -26.14
C SER A 414 54.72 -11.59 -25.20
N ALA A 415 53.57 -12.24 -25.00
CA ALA A 415 53.43 -13.32 -24.02
C ALA A 415 53.75 -14.69 -24.65
N GLU A 416 55.02 -15.13 -24.55
CA GLU A 416 55.33 -16.56 -24.63
C GLU A 416 54.72 -17.27 -23.42
N ALA A 417 53.92 -18.30 -23.71
CA ALA A 417 53.13 -19.14 -22.81
C ALA A 417 53.63 -19.21 -21.36
N THR A 418 53.03 -18.40 -20.48
CA THR A 418 53.09 -18.60 -19.03
C THR A 418 51.68 -18.75 -18.49
N SER A 419 51.27 -20.02 -18.33
CA SER A 419 50.05 -20.41 -17.62
C SER A 419 50.27 -20.11 -16.12
N VAL A 420 49.91 -18.90 -15.70
CA VAL A 420 49.78 -18.57 -14.28
C VAL A 420 48.40 -19.06 -13.84
N ALA A 421 48.36 -20.09 -12.99
CA ALA A 421 47.13 -20.60 -12.42
C ALA A 421 46.42 -19.46 -11.65
N CYS A 422 45.19 -19.17 -12.07
CA CYS A 422 44.37 -18.10 -11.52
C CYS A 422 44.12 -18.32 -10.02
N ASP A 423 44.30 -17.28 -9.19
CA ASP A 423 43.93 -17.31 -7.78
C ASP A 423 42.42 -17.60 -7.67
N PRO A 424 42.01 -18.76 -7.10
CA PRO A 424 40.61 -19.17 -7.03
C PRO A 424 39.74 -18.31 -6.12
N LYS A 425 40.33 -17.39 -5.33
CA LYS A 425 39.62 -16.43 -4.50
C LYS A 425 39.18 -15.21 -5.30
N ILE A 426 40.11 -14.63 -6.07
CA ILE A 426 39.84 -13.45 -6.93
C ILE A 426 38.88 -13.80 -8.06
N TYR A 427 39.05 -14.97 -8.69
CA TYR A 427 38.14 -15.45 -9.74
C TYR A 427 36.72 -15.72 -9.21
N ARG A 428 36.58 -16.03 -7.91
CA ARG A 428 35.30 -16.33 -7.25
C ARG A 428 34.58 -15.07 -6.80
N GLU A 429 35.30 -14.09 -6.26
CA GLU A 429 34.77 -12.78 -5.87
C GLU A 429 34.23 -12.07 -7.12
N VAL A 430 35.03 -11.92 -8.17
CA VAL A 430 34.69 -11.06 -9.30
C VAL A 430 33.62 -11.65 -10.25
N LEU A 431 33.75 -12.93 -10.65
CA LEU A 431 32.75 -13.54 -11.54
C LEU A 431 31.50 -13.97 -10.78
N GLY A 432 31.63 -14.37 -9.52
CA GLY A 432 30.49 -14.72 -8.66
C GLY A 432 29.57 -13.52 -8.41
N GLU A 433 30.14 -12.37 -8.03
CA GLU A 433 29.40 -11.13 -7.77
C GLU A 433 28.63 -10.62 -8.99
N HIS A 434 29.13 -10.86 -10.20
CA HIS A 434 28.53 -10.35 -11.43
C HIS A 434 27.82 -11.43 -12.27
N THR A 435 27.67 -12.66 -11.74
CA THR A 435 27.04 -13.77 -12.48
C THR A 435 25.57 -13.47 -12.84
N GLY A 436 24.84 -12.77 -11.98
CA GLY A 436 23.45 -12.34 -12.26
C GLY A 436 23.41 -11.35 -13.42
N THR A 437 24.22 -10.30 -13.36
CA THR A 437 24.32 -9.26 -14.40
C THR A 437 24.79 -9.83 -15.74
N LEU A 438 25.69 -10.83 -15.75
CA LEU A 438 26.12 -11.48 -16.99
C LEU A 438 25.02 -12.35 -17.62
N ARG A 439 24.13 -12.93 -16.81
CA ARG A 439 22.98 -13.73 -17.28
C ARG A 439 21.86 -12.86 -17.82
N GLU A 440 21.56 -11.77 -17.12
CA GLU A 440 20.64 -10.73 -17.57
C GLU A 440 21.10 -10.14 -18.89
N LEU A 441 22.36 -9.71 -18.98
CA LEU A 441 22.98 -9.20 -20.21
C LEU A 441 22.97 -10.24 -21.34
N ALA A 442 23.17 -11.53 -21.03
CA ALA A 442 23.09 -12.60 -22.03
C ALA A 442 21.66 -12.78 -22.56
N GLY A 443 20.64 -12.70 -21.69
CA GLY A 443 19.24 -12.79 -22.10
C GLY A 443 18.79 -11.59 -22.93
N GLU A 444 19.23 -10.38 -22.57
CA GLU A 444 18.94 -9.16 -23.35
C GLU A 444 19.63 -9.16 -24.72
N LEU A 445 20.81 -9.77 -24.84
CA LEU A 445 21.57 -9.85 -26.09
C LEU A 445 21.24 -11.08 -26.94
N GLU A 446 20.59 -12.11 -26.39
CA GLU A 446 20.25 -13.36 -27.11
C GLU A 446 19.46 -13.13 -28.42
N PRO A 447 18.39 -12.30 -28.45
CA PRO A 447 17.66 -12.04 -29.68
C PRO A 447 18.39 -11.11 -30.68
N LEU A 448 19.41 -10.36 -30.23
CA LEU A 448 20.04 -9.30 -31.02
C LEU A 448 21.45 -9.65 -31.51
N ALA A 449 22.19 -10.44 -30.74
CA ALA A 449 23.56 -10.87 -31.02
C ALA A 449 23.83 -12.27 -30.43
N PRO A 450 23.30 -13.34 -31.06
CA PRO A 450 23.25 -14.68 -30.46
C PRO A 450 24.63 -15.28 -30.14
N THR A 451 25.63 -15.00 -30.98
CA THR A 451 27.02 -15.44 -30.77
C THR A 451 27.63 -14.83 -29.51
N LEU A 452 27.28 -13.56 -29.22
CA LEU A 452 27.78 -12.82 -28.08
C LEU A 452 27.09 -13.23 -26.76
N ALA A 453 25.78 -13.44 -26.83
CA ALA A 453 25.00 -13.98 -25.73
C ALA A 453 25.52 -15.35 -25.28
N SER A 454 25.92 -16.21 -26.24
CA SER A 454 26.50 -17.52 -25.95
C SER A 454 27.81 -17.43 -25.16
N GLU A 455 28.70 -16.50 -25.49
CA GLU A 455 29.99 -16.33 -24.80
C GLU A 455 29.80 -15.83 -23.36
N LEU A 456 28.86 -14.90 -23.14
CA LEU A 456 28.50 -14.38 -21.82
C LEU A 456 27.77 -15.42 -20.95
N ALA A 457 26.88 -16.21 -21.54
CA ALA A 457 26.19 -17.31 -20.86
C ALA A 457 27.18 -18.39 -20.37
N GLN A 458 28.19 -18.72 -21.17
CA GLN A 458 29.24 -19.68 -20.78
C GLN A 458 30.10 -19.15 -19.62
N LEU A 459 30.38 -17.84 -19.57
CA LEU A 459 31.10 -17.21 -18.46
C LEU A 459 30.28 -17.28 -17.15
N ALA A 460 28.99 -16.99 -17.23
CA ALA A 460 28.08 -17.08 -16.09
C ALA A 460 27.97 -18.52 -15.55
N ASP A 461 27.95 -19.52 -16.42
CA ASP A 461 27.85 -20.93 -16.01
C ASP A 461 29.14 -21.45 -15.36
N ARG A 462 30.32 -21.03 -15.85
CA ARG A 462 31.62 -21.39 -15.26
C ARG A 462 31.85 -20.74 -13.90
N GLY A 463 31.41 -19.51 -13.69
CA GLY A 463 31.42 -18.85 -12.37
C GLY A 463 30.62 -19.66 -11.34
N ARG A 464 29.44 -20.16 -11.74
CA ARG A 464 28.60 -21.04 -10.91
C ARG A 464 29.29 -22.37 -10.56
N ARG A 465 29.82 -23.09 -11.57
CA ARG A 465 30.38 -24.44 -11.38
C ARG A 465 31.66 -24.46 -10.53
N ARG A 466 32.59 -23.50 -10.72
CA ARG A 466 33.83 -23.43 -9.92
C ARG A 466 33.62 -22.89 -8.51
N GLY A 467 32.66 -21.97 -8.32
CA GLY A 467 32.24 -21.52 -6.99
C GLY A 467 31.72 -22.69 -6.15
N ALA A 468 30.92 -23.59 -6.74
CA ALA A 468 30.38 -24.76 -6.06
C ALA A 468 31.45 -25.82 -5.74
N LEU A 469 32.38 -26.10 -6.68
CA LEU A 469 33.40 -27.15 -6.51
C LEU A 469 34.45 -26.79 -5.44
N LEU A 470 34.83 -25.51 -5.32
CA LEU A 470 35.79 -25.06 -4.31
C LEU A 470 35.18 -24.82 -2.92
N ARG A 471 33.85 -24.59 -2.83
CA ARG A 471 33.13 -24.54 -1.54
C ARG A 471 33.17 -25.91 -0.84
N ASN A 472 32.99 -26.99 -1.59
CA ASN A 472 33.11 -28.35 -1.05
C ASN A 472 34.57 -28.71 -0.69
N LEU A 473 35.54 -28.23 -1.47
CA LEU A 473 36.97 -28.50 -1.20
C LEU A 473 37.51 -27.68 0.00
N LEU A 474 37.09 -26.42 0.17
CA LEU A 474 37.52 -25.57 1.29
C LEU A 474 36.88 -25.99 2.61
N ALA A 475 35.60 -26.40 2.63
CA ALA A 475 34.95 -26.95 3.81
C ALA A 475 35.64 -28.23 4.31
N THR A 476 36.25 -29.00 3.39
CA THR A 476 36.99 -30.22 3.72
C THR A 476 38.43 -29.93 4.18
N LEU A 477 39.01 -28.77 3.83
CA LEU A 477 40.42 -28.44 4.06
C LEU A 477 40.68 -27.46 5.23
N THR A 478 39.69 -26.67 5.67
CA THR A 478 39.86 -25.75 6.83
C THR A 478 39.80 -26.46 8.19
N ASN A 479 39.51 -27.76 8.22
CA ASN A 479 39.42 -28.54 9.47
C ASN A 479 40.77 -29.06 10.01
N ARG A 480 41.84 -28.26 9.87
CA ARG A 480 43.16 -28.57 10.47
C ARG A 480 43.84 -27.32 11.05
N ARG A 481 43.57 -27.07 12.33
CA ARG A 481 44.53 -26.91 13.46
C ARG A 481 44.08 -25.83 14.46
N GLY A 482 43.75 -26.29 15.67
CA GLY A 482 44.16 -25.63 16.91
C GLY A 482 43.10 -24.80 17.65
N ARG A 483 42.48 -25.43 18.67
CA ARG A 483 41.56 -24.91 19.71
C ARG A 483 40.15 -24.54 19.24
N ALA A 484 39.20 -25.37 19.66
CA ALA A 484 37.78 -25.26 19.40
C ALA A 484 37.14 -24.24 20.34
N GLU A 485 36.84 -23.05 19.83
CA GLU A 485 35.70 -22.29 20.31
C GLU A 485 34.49 -22.73 19.46
N PRO A 486 33.32 -23.04 20.06
CA PRO A 486 32.15 -23.47 19.30
C PRO A 486 31.73 -22.33 18.38
N VAL A 487 31.52 -22.64 17.09
CA VAL A 487 30.95 -21.69 16.14
C VAL A 487 29.56 -21.29 16.65
N PRO A 488 29.25 -19.99 16.82
CA PRO A 488 27.95 -19.58 17.33
C PRO A 488 26.85 -20.00 16.35
N LYS A 489 25.81 -20.67 16.85
CA LYS A 489 24.69 -21.13 16.02
C LYS A 489 23.66 -20.01 15.84
N LEU A 490 22.99 -20.02 14.69
CA LEU A 490 21.83 -19.17 14.42
C LEU A 490 20.65 -20.04 14.01
N TYR A 491 19.62 -20.04 14.84
CA TYR A 491 18.34 -20.70 14.57
C TYR A 491 17.41 -19.74 13.83
N LEU A 492 17.02 -20.12 12.61
CA LEU A 492 16.09 -19.38 11.78
C LEU A 492 14.74 -20.10 11.72
N HIS A 493 13.75 -19.60 12.45
CA HIS A 493 12.39 -20.14 12.42
C HIS A 493 11.58 -19.50 11.27
N ILE A 494 11.30 -20.32 10.24
CA ILE A 494 10.44 -19.96 9.11
C ILE A 494 9.00 -20.33 9.45
N GLY A 495 8.19 -19.32 9.78
CA GLY A 495 6.78 -19.51 10.10
C GLY A 495 5.94 -19.78 8.85
N LEU A 496 5.40 -20.99 8.71
CA LEU A 496 4.34 -21.23 7.74
C LEU A 496 3.02 -20.66 8.29
N PRO A 497 2.13 -20.10 7.45
CA PRO A 497 0.88 -19.55 7.95
C PRO A 497 0.05 -20.60 8.67
N LYS A 498 -0.51 -20.24 9.82
CA LYS A 498 -1.41 -21.09 10.64
C LYS A 498 -0.77 -22.36 11.23
N THR A 499 0.53 -22.32 11.50
CA THR A 499 1.26 -23.41 12.19
C THR A 499 1.69 -23.05 13.62
N GLY A 500 1.01 -22.08 14.25
CA GLY A 500 1.30 -21.67 15.64
C GLY A 500 2.49 -20.71 15.79
N THR A 501 2.95 -20.08 14.70
CA THR A 501 4.11 -19.18 14.71
C THR A 501 3.94 -18.00 15.66
N THR A 502 2.77 -17.33 15.66
CA THR A 502 2.50 -16.23 16.61
C THR A 502 2.65 -16.67 18.07
N TYR A 503 2.12 -17.85 18.43
CA TYR A 503 2.24 -18.37 19.80
C TYR A 503 3.71 -18.56 20.19
N LEU A 504 4.51 -19.18 19.32
CA LEU A 504 5.95 -19.34 19.57
C LEU A 504 6.68 -18.01 19.69
N GLN A 505 6.38 -17.04 18.82
CA GLN A 505 7.00 -15.72 18.83
C GLN A 505 6.69 -14.96 20.13
N ASN A 506 5.45 -15.03 20.61
CA ASN A 506 5.04 -14.45 21.90
C ASN A 506 5.78 -15.12 23.06
N CYS A 507 5.93 -16.45 23.04
CA CYS A 507 6.72 -17.17 24.03
C CYS A 507 8.20 -16.76 24.00
N PHE A 508 8.82 -16.66 22.82
CA PHE A 508 10.23 -16.27 22.68
C PHE A 508 10.48 -14.86 23.21
N GLU A 509 9.63 -13.90 22.85
CA GLU A 509 9.73 -12.53 23.38
C GLU A 509 9.52 -12.49 24.89
N TRP A 510 8.58 -13.29 25.42
CA TRP A 510 8.32 -13.36 26.85
C TRP A 510 9.51 -13.97 27.63
N PHE A 511 10.07 -15.07 27.15
CA PHE A 511 11.25 -15.71 27.77
C PHE A 511 12.47 -14.79 27.75
N GLU A 512 12.73 -14.09 26.65
CA GLU A 512 13.83 -13.11 26.56
C GLU A 512 13.67 -11.97 27.58
N LYS A 513 12.47 -11.37 27.67
CA LYS A 513 12.18 -10.27 28.61
C LYS A 513 12.34 -10.67 30.07
N GLN A 514 11.96 -11.91 30.39
CA GLN A 514 12.07 -12.46 31.74
C GLN A 514 13.43 -13.10 31.99
N SER A 515 14.38 -12.95 31.06
CA SER A 515 15.73 -13.52 31.12
C SER A 515 15.73 -15.04 31.40
N GLN A 516 14.76 -15.76 30.84
CA GLN A 516 14.60 -17.21 31.01
C GLN A 516 15.43 -18.01 30.01
N PHE A 517 15.73 -17.45 28.82
CA PHE A 517 16.65 -18.09 27.89
C PHE A 517 18.07 -18.13 28.45
N SER A 518 18.70 -19.28 28.34
CA SER A 518 20.06 -19.55 28.84
C SER A 518 21.05 -19.91 27.72
N CYS A 519 20.55 -20.43 26.61
CA CYS A 519 21.32 -20.95 25.47
C CYS A 519 21.17 -20.08 24.22
N VAL A 520 20.00 -19.43 24.05
CA VAL A 520 19.74 -18.52 22.93
C VAL A 520 19.57 -17.07 23.37
N SER A 521 19.78 -16.15 22.42
CA SER A 521 19.38 -14.75 22.48
C SER A 521 18.31 -14.50 21.41
N TYR A 522 17.18 -13.92 21.81
CA TYR A 522 16.11 -13.50 20.89
C TYR A 522 16.08 -11.96 20.76
N PRO A 523 16.82 -11.36 19.80
CA PRO A 523 17.01 -9.92 19.73
C PRO A 523 15.69 -9.15 19.58
N LEU A 524 15.43 -8.21 20.51
CA LEU A 524 14.22 -7.41 20.54
C LEU A 524 14.45 -6.05 19.86
N LEU A 525 13.88 -5.89 18.65
CA LEU A 525 13.82 -4.61 17.93
C LEU A 525 12.71 -3.69 18.44
N ALA A 526 11.58 -4.28 18.85
CA ALA A 526 10.44 -3.62 19.48
C ALA A 526 9.91 -4.52 20.61
N THR A 527 9.29 -3.93 21.64
CA THR A 527 8.75 -4.67 22.79
C THR A 527 7.25 -4.45 22.92
N HIS A 528 6.48 -5.52 23.04
CA HIS A 528 5.04 -5.49 23.26
C HIS A 528 4.69 -5.60 24.76
N GLU A 529 3.78 -4.79 25.28
CA GLU A 529 3.43 -4.83 26.71
C GLU A 529 2.60 -6.07 27.10
N SER A 530 1.81 -6.61 26.16
CA SER A 530 0.92 -7.76 26.41
C SER A 530 1.39 -9.02 25.67
N PHE A 531 1.41 -10.16 26.37
CA PHE A 531 1.65 -11.49 25.81
C PHE A 531 0.62 -11.87 24.72
N LEU A 532 -0.56 -11.26 24.73
CA LEU A 532 -1.62 -11.53 23.75
C LEU A 532 -1.48 -10.70 22.47
N THR A 533 -0.52 -9.78 22.42
CA THR A 533 -0.27 -8.96 21.23
C THR A 533 0.21 -9.86 20.10
N ILE A 534 -0.46 -9.80 18.95
CA ILE A 534 -0.06 -10.56 17.75
C ILE A 534 1.05 -9.76 17.05
N HIS A 535 2.24 -10.34 16.93
CA HIS A 535 3.35 -9.76 16.16
C HIS A 535 3.97 -10.82 15.24
N SER A 536 4.76 -10.39 14.25
CA SER A 536 5.35 -11.27 13.22
C SER A 536 6.79 -11.71 13.54
N GLY A 537 7.17 -11.67 14.82
CA GLY A 537 8.51 -12.01 15.32
C GLY A 537 9.58 -10.95 15.05
N ASN A 538 10.77 -11.15 15.64
CA ASN A 538 11.92 -10.25 15.53
C ASN A 538 12.52 -10.16 14.12
N GLY A 539 12.29 -11.15 13.26
CA GLY A 539 12.78 -11.20 11.89
C GLY A 539 11.90 -10.43 10.88
N VAL A 540 10.82 -9.76 11.32
CA VAL A 540 9.84 -9.13 10.43
C VAL A 540 10.47 -8.11 9.46
N GLU A 541 11.38 -7.25 9.93
CA GLU A 541 12.01 -6.23 9.08
C GLU A 541 12.84 -6.87 7.95
N VAL A 542 13.57 -7.94 8.28
CA VAL A 542 14.37 -8.72 7.32
C VAL A 542 13.44 -9.46 6.37
N GLY A 543 12.42 -10.17 6.88
CA GLY A 543 11.46 -10.92 6.08
C GLY A 543 10.66 -10.05 5.10
N HIS A 544 10.20 -8.87 5.53
CA HIS A 544 9.57 -7.88 4.64
C HIS A 544 10.51 -7.46 3.51
N TYR A 545 11.78 -7.23 3.82
CA TYR A 545 12.77 -6.84 2.83
C TYR A 545 13.06 -7.95 1.81
N LEU A 546 13.00 -9.21 2.23
CA LEU A 546 13.12 -10.35 1.33
C LEU A 546 11.90 -10.50 0.40
N SER A 547 10.73 -9.96 0.73
CA SER A 547 9.54 -10.10 -0.12
C SER A 547 9.66 -9.31 -1.44
N PRO A 548 9.55 -9.95 -2.62
CA PRO A 548 9.59 -9.25 -3.91
C PRO A 548 8.42 -8.30 -4.12
N ARG A 549 7.27 -8.59 -3.49
CA ARG A 549 6.07 -7.76 -3.57
C ARG A 549 6.25 -6.44 -2.81
N LEU A 550 6.86 -6.50 -1.63
CA LEU A 550 7.08 -5.33 -0.79
C LEU A 550 8.34 -4.55 -1.21
N ASN A 551 9.36 -5.27 -1.67
CA ASN A 551 10.67 -4.71 -2.03
C ASN A 551 11.11 -5.24 -3.40
N PRO A 552 10.56 -4.70 -4.50
CA PRO A 552 10.92 -5.13 -5.86
C PRO A 552 12.39 -4.81 -6.20
N GLU A 553 12.93 -3.69 -5.66
CA GLU A 553 14.33 -3.30 -5.81
C GLU A 553 15.20 -3.89 -4.69
N PHE A 554 15.59 -5.15 -4.83
CA PHE A 554 16.44 -5.82 -3.84
C PHE A 554 17.91 -5.44 -3.98
N ARG A 555 18.49 -5.00 -2.87
CA ARG A 555 19.91 -4.64 -2.72
C ARG A 555 20.51 -5.36 -1.52
N LEU A 556 21.67 -5.97 -1.72
CA LEU A 556 22.37 -6.74 -0.68
C LEU A 556 22.79 -5.85 0.48
N GLU A 557 23.22 -4.61 0.21
CA GLU A 557 23.71 -3.69 1.24
C GLU A 557 22.63 -3.37 2.28
N VAL A 558 21.38 -3.23 1.83
CA VAL A 558 20.23 -2.95 2.72
C VAL A 558 19.81 -4.23 3.46
N LEU A 559 19.92 -5.41 2.85
CA LEU A 559 19.71 -6.68 3.56
C LEU A 559 20.72 -6.82 4.69
N HIS A 560 22.00 -6.55 4.40
CA HIS A 560 23.09 -6.60 5.36
C HIS A 560 22.85 -5.61 6.50
N GLU A 561 22.50 -4.35 6.20
CA GLU A 561 22.20 -3.34 7.22
C GLU A 561 21.07 -3.79 8.17
N LYS A 562 20.01 -4.39 7.63
CA LYS A 562 18.88 -4.88 8.43
C LYS A 562 19.28 -6.06 9.32
N ILE A 563 20.09 -6.97 8.80
CA ILE A 563 20.63 -8.10 9.56
C ILE A 563 21.59 -7.59 10.66
N ASP A 564 22.48 -6.66 10.34
CA ASP A 564 23.42 -6.07 11.30
C ASP A 564 22.66 -5.35 12.42
N ARG A 565 21.62 -4.59 12.10
CA ARG A 565 20.76 -3.92 13.08
C ARG A 565 20.05 -4.90 14.02
N LEU A 566 19.58 -6.03 13.48
CA LEU A 566 18.98 -7.10 14.29
C LEU A 566 20.03 -7.71 15.24
N LEU A 567 21.21 -8.04 14.72
CA LEU A 567 22.29 -8.67 15.48
C LEU A 567 22.92 -7.73 16.52
N GLN A 568 22.88 -6.41 16.30
CA GLN A 568 23.28 -5.40 17.30
C GLN A 568 22.44 -5.46 18.60
N ARG A 569 21.28 -6.13 18.59
CA ARG A 569 20.43 -6.32 19.78
C ARG A 569 20.68 -7.63 20.52
N VAL A 570 21.61 -8.45 20.07
CA VAL A 570 22.03 -9.65 20.79
C VAL A 570 22.73 -9.22 22.08
N GLN A 571 22.17 -9.60 23.23
CA GLN A 571 22.69 -9.17 24.53
C GLN A 571 23.93 -9.95 24.95
N ASP A 572 23.97 -11.24 24.61
CA ASP A 572 25.05 -12.16 24.95
C ASP A 572 25.62 -12.76 23.65
N PRO A 573 26.83 -12.35 23.22
CA PRO A 573 27.44 -12.82 21.99
C PRO A 573 27.90 -14.29 22.05
N ASP A 574 27.97 -14.88 23.25
CA ASP A 574 28.35 -16.28 23.43
C ASP A 574 27.14 -17.24 23.30
N ARG A 575 25.91 -16.69 23.23
CA ARG A 575 24.68 -17.45 23.00
C ARG A 575 24.37 -17.61 21.52
N SER A 576 23.65 -18.68 21.20
CA SER A 576 23.10 -18.86 19.86
C SER A 576 22.02 -17.81 19.58
N VAL A 577 21.78 -17.44 18.32
CA VAL A 577 20.78 -16.41 17.99
C VAL A 577 19.51 -17.05 17.44
N LEU A 578 18.34 -16.66 17.95
CA LEU A 578 17.05 -17.09 17.41
C LEU A 578 16.37 -15.95 16.63
N VAL A 579 16.14 -16.17 15.33
CA VAL A 579 15.42 -15.24 14.45
C VAL A 579 14.16 -15.90 13.93
N SER A 580 13.01 -15.25 14.08
CA SER A 580 11.72 -15.81 13.67
C SER A 580 10.87 -14.81 12.89
N SER A 581 10.28 -15.28 11.79
CA SER A 581 9.27 -14.54 11.02
C SER A 581 8.43 -15.46 10.14
N GLU A 582 7.14 -15.15 9.97
CA GLU A 582 6.30 -15.81 8.96
C GLU A 582 6.69 -15.40 7.53
N PHE A 583 7.25 -14.20 7.36
CA PHE A 583 7.59 -13.66 6.04
C PHE A 583 8.75 -14.39 5.35
N PHE A 584 9.57 -15.13 6.12
CA PHE A 584 10.62 -15.98 5.56
C PHE A 584 10.06 -17.09 4.65
N SER A 585 8.81 -17.51 4.86
CA SER A 585 8.17 -18.54 4.03
C SER A 585 7.84 -18.06 2.61
N THR A 586 7.97 -16.75 2.35
CA THR A 586 7.68 -16.11 1.06
C THR A 586 8.93 -15.64 0.32
N ALA A 587 10.13 -15.83 0.90
CA ALA A 587 11.37 -15.37 0.28
C ALA A 587 11.74 -16.25 -0.91
N PRO A 588 12.03 -15.67 -2.09
CA PRO A 588 12.51 -16.43 -3.24
C PRO A 588 13.96 -16.88 -3.03
N ALA A 589 14.39 -17.87 -3.82
CA ALA A 589 15.65 -18.56 -3.63
C ALA A 589 16.90 -17.68 -3.63
N ASP A 590 16.94 -16.67 -4.51
CA ASP A 590 18.05 -15.72 -4.60
C ASP A 590 18.20 -14.88 -3.33
N ARG A 591 17.08 -14.45 -2.74
CA ARG A 591 17.07 -13.60 -1.54
C ARG A 591 17.25 -14.42 -0.26
N ALA A 592 16.62 -15.59 -0.19
CA ALA A 592 16.83 -16.55 0.90
C ALA A 592 18.30 -16.95 0.99
N GLY A 593 18.91 -17.31 -0.15
CA GLY A 593 20.33 -17.62 -0.24
C GLY A 593 21.22 -16.44 0.12
N ALA A 594 20.89 -15.21 -0.30
CA ALA A 594 21.65 -14.02 0.10
C ALA A 594 21.65 -13.79 1.62
N MET A 595 20.52 -14.05 2.29
CA MET A 595 20.43 -13.94 3.75
C MET A 595 21.26 -15.01 4.46
N THR A 596 21.11 -16.29 4.08
CA THR A 596 21.88 -17.38 4.71
C THR A 596 23.37 -17.25 4.44
N ASP A 597 23.77 -16.83 3.24
CA ASP A 597 25.15 -16.51 2.89
C ASP A 597 25.71 -15.39 3.77
N TYR A 598 24.91 -14.35 4.06
CA TYR A 598 25.37 -13.25 4.90
C TYR A 598 25.55 -13.67 6.37
N PHE A 599 24.61 -14.43 6.94
CA PHE A 599 24.80 -15.01 8.28
C PHE A 599 26.04 -15.90 8.37
N ALA A 600 26.28 -16.74 7.35
CA ALA A 600 27.49 -17.56 7.29
C ALA A 600 28.78 -16.73 7.19
N ARG A 601 28.77 -15.60 6.45
CA ARG A 601 29.91 -14.67 6.40
C ARG A 601 30.20 -14.01 7.74
N LEU A 602 29.17 -13.77 8.54
CA LEU A 602 29.31 -13.27 9.91
C LEU A 602 29.79 -14.34 10.90
N GLY A 603 30.01 -15.57 10.43
CA GLY A 603 30.57 -16.66 11.23
C GLY A 603 29.53 -17.53 11.94
N TYR A 604 28.24 -17.39 11.61
CA TYR A 604 27.19 -18.24 12.19
C TYR A 604 27.03 -19.57 11.44
N GLU A 605 26.80 -20.64 12.21
CA GLU A 605 26.23 -21.88 11.66
C GLU A 605 24.71 -21.77 11.69
N VAL A 606 24.07 -21.65 10.51
CA VAL A 606 22.62 -21.46 10.40
C VAL A 606 21.90 -22.81 10.42
N GLU A 607 20.90 -22.96 11.29
CA GLU A 607 19.95 -24.06 11.30
C GLU A 607 18.53 -23.53 11.13
N ILE A 608 17.71 -24.17 10.29
CA ILE A 608 16.34 -23.72 10.01
C ILE A 608 15.34 -24.58 10.75
N ILE A 609 14.33 -23.94 11.32
CA ILE A 609 13.20 -24.60 11.97
C ILE A 609 11.94 -24.26 11.17
N VAL A 610 11.21 -25.28 10.73
CA VAL A 610 9.93 -25.11 10.04
C VAL A 610 8.90 -26.02 10.69
N ILE A 611 7.70 -25.50 10.89
CA ILE A 611 6.60 -26.26 11.49
C ILE A 611 5.61 -26.60 10.39
N GLY A 612 5.45 -27.90 10.14
CA GLY A 612 4.49 -28.44 9.18
C GLY A 612 3.20 -28.88 9.86
N ARG A 613 2.05 -28.56 9.27
CA ARG A 613 0.72 -28.93 9.76
C ARG A 613 -0.04 -29.71 8.69
N PRO A 614 -0.89 -30.70 9.05
CA PRO A 614 -1.80 -31.32 8.09
C PRO A 614 -2.49 -30.26 7.23
N LEU A 615 -2.34 -30.37 5.91
CA LEU A 615 -2.69 -29.29 4.99
C LEU A 615 -4.19 -28.96 5.04
N VAL A 616 -5.01 -29.97 5.33
CA VAL A 616 -6.45 -29.80 5.56
C VAL A 616 -6.74 -28.84 6.70
N GLU A 617 -6.06 -29.01 7.84
CA GLU A 617 -6.25 -28.11 8.99
C GLU A 617 -5.68 -26.72 8.72
N GLN A 618 -4.55 -26.64 8.04
CA GLN A 618 -3.91 -25.38 7.71
C GLN A 618 -4.82 -24.55 6.78
N LEU A 619 -5.39 -25.18 5.74
CA LEU A 619 -6.32 -24.53 4.81
C LEU A 619 -7.63 -24.15 5.49
N PHE A 620 -8.17 -24.99 6.38
CA PHE A 620 -9.38 -24.67 7.13
C PHE A 620 -9.16 -23.49 8.10
N SER A 621 -8.01 -23.44 8.77
CA SER A 621 -7.62 -22.30 9.60
C SER A 621 -7.38 -21.02 8.79
N ALA A 622 -6.82 -21.15 7.58
CA ALA A 622 -6.66 -20.02 6.66
C ALA A 622 -8.02 -19.50 6.16
N TYR A 623 -8.96 -20.38 5.83
CA TYR A 623 -10.32 -20.02 5.45
C TYR A 623 -11.02 -19.23 6.56
N MET A 624 -11.01 -19.73 7.81
CA MET A 624 -11.58 -19.01 8.95
C MET A 624 -10.96 -17.62 9.13
N GLN A 625 -9.66 -17.48 8.87
CA GLN A 625 -9.04 -16.16 8.90
C GLN A 625 -9.59 -15.24 7.81
N CYS A 626 -9.77 -15.74 6.58
CA CYS A 626 -10.34 -14.96 5.49
C CYS A 626 -11.80 -14.54 5.78
N VAL A 627 -12.59 -15.41 6.44
CA VAL A 627 -13.93 -15.04 6.91
C VAL A 627 -13.86 -13.93 7.96
N LYS A 628 -12.93 -14.03 8.93
CA LYS A 628 -12.76 -13.03 10.00
C LYS A 628 -12.23 -11.68 9.53
N ARG A 629 -11.40 -11.66 8.48
CA ARG A 629 -10.56 -10.50 8.12
C ARG A 629 -10.82 -9.93 6.74
N ASP A 630 -11.26 -10.77 5.79
CA ASP A 630 -11.40 -10.40 4.38
C ASP A 630 -12.86 -10.49 3.91
N ALA A 631 -13.82 -10.59 4.85
CA ALA A 631 -15.25 -10.74 4.59
C ALA A 631 -15.62 -11.88 3.61
N VAL A 632 -14.87 -12.99 3.61
CA VAL A 632 -15.22 -14.12 2.74
C VAL A 632 -16.60 -14.68 3.11
N ALA A 633 -17.51 -14.71 2.13
CA ALA A 633 -18.90 -15.12 2.27
C ALA A 633 -19.25 -16.46 1.56
N ARG A 634 -18.30 -17.04 0.83
CA ARG A 634 -18.47 -18.35 0.16
C ARG A 634 -18.11 -19.50 1.10
N PRO A 635 -18.75 -20.68 1.02
CA PRO A 635 -18.44 -21.84 1.85
C PRO A 635 -17.04 -22.42 1.57
N PHE A 636 -16.53 -23.21 2.51
CA PHE A 636 -15.16 -23.73 2.48
C PHE A 636 -14.84 -24.60 1.25
N ASP A 637 -15.77 -25.47 0.84
CA ASP A 637 -15.62 -26.37 -0.31
C ASP A 637 -15.45 -25.61 -1.64
N ALA A 638 -16.19 -24.51 -1.81
CA ALA A 638 -16.02 -23.60 -2.94
C ALA A 638 -14.73 -22.77 -2.83
N TRP A 639 -14.25 -22.49 -1.62
CA TRP A 639 -13.03 -21.71 -1.39
C TRP A 639 -11.74 -22.51 -1.58
N VAL A 640 -11.71 -23.76 -1.10
CA VAL A 640 -10.48 -24.57 -1.02
C VAL A 640 -9.93 -24.94 -2.39
N GLY A 641 -10.79 -25.14 -3.38
CA GLY A 641 -10.39 -25.52 -4.75
C GLY A 641 -9.51 -24.48 -5.46
N ASP A 642 -9.66 -23.19 -5.16
CA ASP A 642 -8.85 -22.12 -5.76
C ASP A 642 -7.51 -21.93 -5.05
N VAL A 643 -7.50 -22.14 -3.74
CA VAL A 643 -6.39 -21.77 -2.85
C VAL A 643 -5.40 -22.92 -2.70
N ALA A 644 -5.89 -24.17 -2.60
CA ALA A 644 -5.05 -25.36 -2.48
C ALA A 644 -4.13 -25.55 -3.70
N ARG A 645 -4.54 -25.08 -4.89
CA ARG A 645 -3.73 -25.18 -6.12
C ARG A 645 -2.49 -24.27 -6.14
N ARG A 646 -2.43 -23.22 -5.31
CA ARG A 646 -1.37 -22.18 -5.41
C ARG A 646 -0.42 -22.16 -4.21
N LEU A 647 -0.90 -22.46 -3.01
CA LEU A 647 -0.13 -22.23 -1.78
C LEU A 647 0.92 -23.30 -1.44
N PRO A 648 0.61 -24.62 -1.45
CA PRO A 648 1.52 -25.63 -0.88
C PRO A 648 2.84 -25.78 -1.64
N ALA A 649 2.78 -25.76 -2.98
CA ALA A 649 3.96 -25.83 -3.85
C ALA A 649 4.94 -24.68 -3.61
N SER A 650 4.43 -23.46 -3.39
CA SER A 650 5.25 -22.28 -3.16
C SER A 650 5.98 -22.34 -1.82
N TYR A 651 5.35 -22.84 -0.75
CA TYR A 651 6.01 -22.99 0.54
C TYR A 651 7.12 -24.05 0.50
N ILE A 652 6.86 -25.19 -0.14
CA ILE A 652 7.87 -26.25 -0.29
C ILE A 652 9.11 -25.69 -1.01
N GLN A 653 8.91 -25.02 -2.14
CA GLN A 653 10.00 -24.45 -2.94
C GLN A 653 10.76 -23.35 -2.19
N ASN A 654 10.06 -22.44 -1.51
CA ASN A 654 10.69 -21.34 -0.79
C ASN A 654 11.48 -21.84 0.43
N VAL A 655 10.95 -22.80 1.21
CA VAL A 655 11.68 -23.38 2.34
C VAL A 655 12.91 -24.17 1.86
N ALA A 656 12.75 -24.98 0.82
CA ALA A 656 13.87 -25.75 0.26
C ALA A 656 15.01 -24.85 -0.25
N ALA A 657 14.69 -23.61 -0.64
CA ALA A 657 15.66 -22.70 -1.22
C ALA A 657 16.72 -22.14 -0.26
N TYR A 658 16.52 -22.26 1.06
CA TYR A 658 17.47 -21.69 2.02
C TYR A 658 18.79 -22.46 2.10
N MET A 659 18.76 -23.80 1.89
CA MET A 659 19.92 -24.71 1.84
C MET A 659 20.83 -24.97 3.10
N PRO A 660 20.51 -24.60 4.36
CA PRO A 660 21.17 -25.16 5.56
C PRO A 660 20.46 -26.45 6.06
N PRO A 661 20.88 -27.08 7.18
CA PRO A 661 20.07 -28.10 7.83
C PRO A 661 18.68 -27.54 8.16
N VAL A 662 17.63 -28.15 7.60
CA VAL A 662 16.23 -27.78 7.85
C VAL A 662 15.59 -28.84 8.72
N HIS A 663 15.12 -28.43 9.89
CA HIS A 663 14.34 -29.25 10.82
C HIS A 663 12.87 -29.01 10.56
N VAL A 664 12.17 -30.01 10.04
CA VAL A 664 10.71 -29.98 9.86
C VAL A 664 10.06 -30.65 11.07
N LEU A 665 9.35 -29.87 11.87
CA LEU A 665 8.63 -30.34 13.05
C LEU A 665 7.13 -30.45 12.75
N PRO A 666 6.45 -31.56 13.13
CA PRO A 666 5.00 -31.64 13.00
C PRO A 666 4.33 -30.74 14.04
N PHE A 667 3.28 -30.05 13.62
CA PHE A 667 2.46 -29.19 14.47
C PHE A 667 1.64 -30.04 15.44
N ASP A 668 1.83 -29.80 16.74
CA ASP A 668 1.01 -30.36 17.81
C ASP A 668 0.84 -29.31 18.91
N ARG A 669 -0.40 -28.99 19.28
CA ARG A 669 -0.68 -27.88 20.21
C ARG A 669 -0.06 -28.06 21.59
N THR A 670 0.14 -29.30 22.02
CA THR A 670 0.62 -29.64 23.38
C THR A 670 2.13 -29.77 23.44
N THR A 671 2.77 -30.22 22.36
CA THR A 671 4.20 -30.56 22.34
C THR A 671 5.04 -29.61 21.49
N LEU A 672 4.44 -28.68 20.72
CA LEU A 672 5.17 -27.79 19.82
C LEU A 672 6.24 -26.96 20.53
N LEU A 673 5.88 -26.22 21.59
CA LEU A 673 6.82 -25.36 22.30
C LEU A 673 7.94 -26.17 22.98
N PRO A 674 7.66 -27.24 23.76
CA PRO A 674 8.70 -28.11 24.31
C PRO A 674 9.71 -28.61 23.27
N ARG A 675 9.24 -29.03 22.08
CA ARG A 675 10.11 -29.56 21.02
C ARG A 675 10.98 -28.48 20.39
N VAL A 676 10.46 -27.27 20.22
CA VAL A 676 11.25 -26.15 19.70
C VAL A 676 12.31 -25.71 20.72
N LEU A 677 11.98 -25.67 22.02
CA LEU A 677 12.92 -25.38 23.10
C LEU A 677 14.08 -26.38 23.14
N GLU A 678 13.77 -27.68 23.08
CA GLU A 678 14.78 -28.74 23.05
C GLU A 678 15.71 -28.62 21.82
N LEU A 679 15.14 -28.30 20.65
CA LEU A 679 15.91 -28.13 19.40
C LEU A 679 16.89 -26.96 19.45
N ILE A 680 16.50 -25.86 20.09
CA ILE A 680 17.37 -24.67 20.27
C ILE A 680 18.28 -24.78 21.50
N GLY A 681 18.26 -25.93 22.20
CA GLY A 681 19.13 -26.23 23.34
C GLY A 681 18.65 -25.68 24.69
N GLU A 682 17.41 -25.20 24.79
CA GLU A 682 16.81 -24.69 26.03
C GLU A 682 16.12 -25.81 26.83
N ASP A 683 15.85 -25.55 28.11
CA ASP A 683 15.07 -26.48 28.94
C ASP A 683 13.62 -26.55 28.44
N ALA A 684 13.21 -27.73 28.00
CA ALA A 684 11.85 -27.98 27.56
C ALA A 684 10.82 -27.54 28.62
N ALA A 685 11.11 -27.68 29.93
CA ALA A 685 10.22 -27.35 31.04
C ALA A 685 9.78 -25.88 31.10
N LEU A 686 10.46 -24.96 30.40
CA LEU A 686 10.04 -23.56 30.27
C LEU A 686 8.63 -23.42 29.70
N TRP A 687 8.12 -24.41 28.97
CA TRP A 687 6.76 -24.41 28.46
C TRP A 687 5.68 -24.26 29.55
N GLN A 688 5.93 -24.76 30.76
CA GLN A 688 5.00 -24.69 31.90
C GLN A 688 4.77 -23.24 32.35
N LEU A 689 5.74 -22.36 32.10
CA LEU A 689 5.63 -20.94 32.41
C LEU A 689 4.70 -20.19 31.43
N ALA A 690 4.40 -20.78 30.27
CA ALA A 690 3.59 -20.19 29.20
C ALA A 690 2.14 -20.72 29.13
N GLU A 691 1.74 -21.61 30.06
CA GLU A 691 0.55 -22.50 29.97
C GLU A 691 -0.83 -21.80 29.91
N THR A 692 -0.92 -20.47 30.05
CA THR A 692 -2.20 -19.79 30.33
C THR A 692 -2.76 -18.88 29.23
N ALA A 693 -2.16 -18.81 28.03
CA ALA A 693 -2.63 -17.88 27.01
C ALA A 693 -2.96 -18.56 25.66
N THR A 694 -4.25 -18.86 25.45
CA THR A 694 -4.75 -19.19 24.11
C THR A 694 -4.77 -17.92 23.27
N VAL A 695 -3.72 -17.71 22.47
CA VAL A 695 -3.66 -16.58 21.53
C VAL A 695 -4.58 -16.89 20.35
N ASN A 696 -5.76 -16.26 20.31
CA ASN A 696 -6.64 -16.17 19.13
C ASN A 696 -7.26 -17.50 18.66
N ARG A 697 -8.28 -18.00 19.39
CA ARG A 697 -9.05 -19.20 18.99
C ARG A 697 -9.72 -19.02 17.61
N SER A 698 -9.97 -20.15 16.95
CA SER A 698 -10.83 -20.21 15.76
C SER A 698 -12.31 -20.14 16.15
N LEU A 699 -13.17 -19.79 15.19
CA LEU A 699 -14.62 -19.67 15.39
C LEU A 699 -15.27 -21.04 15.64
N THR A 700 -16.37 -21.07 16.40
CA THR A 700 -17.26 -22.23 16.48
C THR A 700 -17.99 -22.45 15.14
N ARG A 701 -18.71 -23.57 14.98
CA ARG A 701 -19.49 -23.84 13.76
C ARG A 701 -20.61 -22.81 13.57
N GLY A 702 -21.37 -22.51 14.63
CA GLY A 702 -22.40 -21.47 14.63
C GLY A 702 -21.83 -20.07 14.34
N GLU A 703 -20.73 -19.68 15.00
CA GLU A 703 -20.07 -18.39 14.77
C GLU A 703 -19.54 -18.24 13.34
N LEU A 704 -18.94 -19.29 12.77
CA LEU A 704 -18.46 -19.31 11.39
C LEU A 704 -19.61 -19.13 10.41
N ASN A 705 -20.70 -19.89 10.58
CA ASN A 705 -21.88 -19.79 9.73
C ASN A 705 -22.50 -18.39 9.82
N LEU A 706 -22.70 -17.88 11.04
CA LEU A 706 -23.20 -16.51 11.27
C LEU A 706 -22.34 -15.49 10.54
N LEU A 707 -21.02 -15.54 10.70
CA LEU A 707 -20.13 -14.52 10.11
C LEU A 707 -20.08 -14.63 8.58
N VAL A 708 -20.19 -15.82 8.02
CA VAL A 708 -20.34 -16.03 6.56
C VAL A 708 -21.64 -15.40 6.04
N GLU A 709 -22.75 -15.52 6.77
CA GLU A 709 -24.01 -14.86 6.43
C GLU A 709 -23.91 -13.34 6.53
N VAL A 710 -23.33 -12.82 7.63
CA VAL A 710 -23.07 -11.39 7.79
C VAL A 710 -22.21 -10.86 6.65
N ASN A 711 -21.11 -11.55 6.32
CA ASN A 711 -20.25 -11.19 5.21
C ASN A 711 -21.00 -11.17 3.88
N ARG A 712 -21.96 -12.08 3.68
CA ARG A 712 -22.79 -12.10 2.46
C ARG A 712 -23.70 -10.89 2.34
N VAL A 713 -24.20 -10.38 3.47
CA VAL A 713 -25.12 -9.24 3.52
C VAL A 713 -24.35 -7.92 3.40
N TYR A 714 -23.27 -7.77 4.16
CA TYR A 714 -22.58 -6.48 4.34
C TYR A 714 -21.30 -6.33 3.51
N ASP A 715 -20.63 -7.42 3.13
CA ASP A 715 -19.35 -7.44 2.40
C ASP A 715 -18.30 -6.45 2.96
N ASP A 716 -18.26 -6.30 4.29
CA ASP A 716 -17.40 -5.34 4.98
C ASP A 716 -16.37 -6.05 5.89
N PRO A 717 -15.09 -6.09 5.48
CA PRO A 717 -13.99 -6.65 6.27
C PRO A 717 -13.82 -6.03 7.67
N ARG A 718 -14.19 -4.76 7.85
CA ARG A 718 -14.08 -4.05 9.14
C ARG A 718 -15.15 -4.55 10.11
N LEU A 719 -16.38 -4.70 9.62
CA LEU A 719 -17.49 -5.26 10.39
C LEU A 719 -17.21 -6.72 10.78
N ALA A 720 -16.75 -7.54 9.82
CA ALA A 720 -16.35 -8.92 10.05
C ALA A 720 -15.27 -9.04 11.13
N THR A 721 -14.28 -8.13 11.08
CA THR A 721 -13.19 -8.05 12.06
C THR A 721 -13.69 -7.69 13.45
N ARG A 722 -14.60 -6.71 13.57
CA ARG A 722 -15.16 -6.29 14.87
C ARG A 722 -15.99 -7.40 15.51
N ILE A 723 -16.89 -8.02 14.76
CA ILE A 723 -17.73 -9.11 15.24
C ILE A 723 -16.86 -10.28 15.69
N SER A 724 -15.93 -10.73 14.83
CA SER A 724 -15.06 -11.87 15.18
C SER A 724 -14.14 -11.60 16.35
N ASN A 725 -13.59 -10.38 16.49
CA ASN A 725 -12.80 -10.01 17.65
C ASN A 725 -13.65 -10.04 18.94
N ARG A 726 -14.89 -9.54 18.89
CA ARG A 726 -15.76 -9.51 20.06
C ARG A 726 -16.20 -10.92 20.49
N LEU A 727 -16.58 -11.77 19.54
CA LEU A 727 -16.92 -13.18 19.80
C LEU A 727 -15.76 -13.93 20.48
N ILE A 728 -14.53 -13.71 20.02
CA ILE A 728 -13.33 -14.37 20.57
C ILE A 728 -12.98 -13.82 21.96
N ALA A 729 -13.11 -12.50 22.17
CA ALA A 729 -12.79 -11.84 23.42
C ALA A 729 -13.78 -12.19 24.54
N ASP A 730 -15.07 -12.25 24.22
CA ASP A 730 -16.13 -12.47 25.21
C ASP A 730 -16.24 -13.95 25.61
N HIS A 731 -15.85 -14.88 24.72
CA HIS A 731 -15.92 -16.32 24.94
C HIS A 731 -14.62 -17.06 24.55
N PRO A 732 -13.48 -16.81 25.21
CA PRO A 732 -12.19 -17.40 24.84
C PRO A 732 -12.11 -18.93 25.01
N GLU A 733 -12.97 -19.53 25.83
CA GLU A 733 -13.01 -20.96 26.18
C GLU A 733 -13.70 -21.86 25.15
N ARG A 734 -14.46 -21.29 24.20
CA ARG A 734 -15.24 -22.06 23.22
C ARG A 734 -14.36 -22.86 22.26
N GLN A 735 -14.79 -24.09 21.96
CA GLN A 735 -14.08 -24.98 21.05
C GLN A 735 -14.28 -24.58 19.58
N SER A 736 -13.18 -24.60 18.82
CA SER A 736 -13.20 -24.29 17.38
C SER A 736 -13.96 -25.35 16.58
N ALA A 737 -14.56 -24.94 15.46
CA ALA A 737 -15.33 -25.87 14.62
C ALA A 737 -14.47 -27.07 14.15
N PRO A 738 -14.96 -28.31 14.30
CA PRO A 738 -14.29 -29.46 13.70
C PRO A 738 -14.45 -29.43 12.17
N ILE A 739 -13.54 -30.10 11.47
CA ILE A 739 -13.60 -30.28 10.02
C ILE A 739 -14.59 -31.41 9.72
N THR A 740 -15.56 -31.18 8.85
CA THR A 740 -16.53 -32.21 8.44
C THR A 740 -15.95 -33.17 7.39
N ASP A 741 -16.56 -34.34 7.25
CA ASP A 741 -16.19 -35.31 6.21
C ASP A 741 -16.29 -34.73 4.79
N ALA A 742 -17.28 -33.87 4.54
CA ALA A 742 -17.46 -33.19 3.27
C ALA A 742 -16.32 -32.20 2.98
N GLU A 743 -15.93 -31.38 3.96
CA GLU A 743 -14.82 -30.43 3.87
C GLU A 743 -13.47 -31.17 3.71
N LEU A 744 -13.31 -32.30 4.41
CA LEU A 744 -12.14 -33.18 4.26
C LEU A 744 -12.05 -33.77 2.85
N ALA A 745 -13.16 -34.31 2.33
CA ALA A 745 -13.23 -34.87 0.98
C ALA A 745 -12.94 -33.80 -0.09
N ALA A 746 -13.53 -32.61 0.03
CA ALA A 746 -13.28 -31.48 -0.87
C ALA A 746 -11.80 -31.06 -0.86
N THR A 747 -11.17 -31.03 0.32
CA THR A 747 -9.75 -30.68 0.44
C THR A 747 -8.86 -31.77 -0.17
N ARG A 748 -9.14 -33.05 0.07
CA ARG A 748 -8.39 -34.17 -0.53
C ARG A 748 -8.47 -34.11 -2.06
N ALA A 749 -9.65 -33.82 -2.61
CA ALA A 749 -9.81 -33.62 -4.06
C ALA A 749 -8.99 -32.42 -4.58
N ALA A 750 -8.98 -31.31 -3.83
CA ALA A 750 -8.21 -30.12 -4.21
C ALA A 750 -6.68 -30.37 -4.14
N ILE A 751 -6.20 -31.13 -3.15
CA ILE A 751 -4.80 -31.53 -3.02
C ILE A 751 -4.37 -32.45 -4.17
N ALA A 752 -5.22 -33.41 -4.55
CA ALA A 752 -4.96 -34.31 -5.67
C ALA A 752 -4.83 -33.58 -7.02
N ALA A 753 -5.39 -32.37 -7.14
CA ALA A 753 -5.36 -31.53 -8.33
C ALA A 753 -4.19 -30.51 -8.36
N ILE A 754 -3.25 -30.57 -7.40
CA ILE A 754 -2.07 -29.68 -7.36
C ILE A 754 -1.05 -30.11 -8.43
N GLU A 755 -0.51 -29.14 -9.18
CA GLU A 755 0.55 -29.35 -10.16
C GLU A 755 1.82 -28.53 -9.80
N PRO A 756 3.02 -29.15 -9.78
CA PRO A 756 3.23 -30.60 -9.90
C PRO A 756 2.69 -31.35 -8.65
N PRO A 757 2.31 -32.65 -8.77
CA PRO A 757 1.75 -33.40 -7.66
C PRO A 757 2.68 -33.38 -6.43
N LEU A 758 2.15 -33.30 -5.20
CA LEU A 758 2.99 -33.27 -3.99
C LEU A 758 3.94 -34.46 -3.87
N ALA A 759 3.55 -35.62 -4.40
CA ALA A 759 4.41 -36.80 -4.45
C ALA A 759 5.64 -36.67 -5.38
N SER A 760 5.73 -35.61 -6.18
CA SER A 760 6.85 -35.34 -7.09
C SER A 760 8.05 -34.67 -6.41
N TYR A 761 7.85 -34.07 -5.23
CA TYR A 761 8.93 -33.49 -4.44
C TYR A 761 9.71 -34.61 -3.74
N ARG A 762 11.03 -34.64 -3.94
CA ARG A 762 11.89 -35.78 -3.57
C ARG A 762 13.07 -35.38 -2.69
N GLU A 763 13.41 -34.09 -2.62
CA GLU A 763 14.52 -33.66 -1.78
C GLU A 763 14.15 -33.85 -0.29
N PRO A 764 15.11 -34.19 0.60
CA PRO A 764 14.80 -34.58 1.98
C PRO A 764 13.90 -33.59 2.74
N VAL A 765 14.16 -32.29 2.60
CA VAL A 765 13.38 -31.21 3.24
C VAL A 765 11.97 -31.11 2.64
N GLU A 766 11.87 -31.22 1.32
CA GLU A 766 10.58 -31.17 0.64
C GLU A 766 9.73 -32.39 1.00
N ALA A 767 10.33 -33.58 1.04
CA ALA A 767 9.69 -34.83 1.42
C ALA A 767 9.16 -34.77 2.86
N ALA A 768 9.95 -34.22 3.79
CA ALA A 768 9.53 -34.04 5.18
C ALA A 768 8.35 -33.06 5.30
N LEU A 769 8.34 -31.96 4.54
CA LEU A 769 7.19 -31.05 4.49
C LEU A 769 5.95 -31.72 3.89
N VAL A 770 6.11 -32.45 2.78
CA VAL A 770 5.02 -33.20 2.16
C VAL A 770 4.44 -34.24 3.11
N GLU A 771 5.28 -34.94 3.88
CA GLU A 771 4.84 -35.87 4.91
C GLU A 771 3.96 -35.18 5.96
N THR A 772 4.37 -34.01 6.45
CA THR A 772 3.53 -33.25 7.40
C THR A 772 2.23 -32.73 6.78
N PHE A 773 2.23 -32.37 5.49
CA PHE A 773 1.03 -31.90 4.79
C PHE A 773 0.02 -33.02 4.54
N LEU A 774 0.50 -34.24 4.31
CA LEU A 774 -0.32 -35.43 4.04
C LEU A 774 -0.66 -36.23 5.31
N ALA A 775 -0.15 -35.82 6.48
CA ALA A 775 -0.50 -36.42 7.75
C ALA A 775 -2.00 -36.30 8.05
N GLU A 776 -2.54 -37.25 8.82
CA GLU A 776 -3.93 -37.22 9.25
C GLU A 776 -4.18 -36.01 10.17
N PRO A 777 -5.31 -35.30 10.00
CA PRO A 777 -5.63 -34.13 10.81
C PRO A 777 -5.98 -34.52 12.25
N HIS A 778 -5.37 -33.85 13.21
CA HIS A 778 -5.53 -34.00 14.65
C HIS A 778 -6.97 -33.70 15.12
N VAL A 779 -7.66 -32.80 14.41
CA VAL A 779 -8.98 -32.28 14.81
C VAL A 779 -10.13 -33.25 14.46
N LEU A 780 -9.87 -34.39 13.81
CA LEU A 780 -10.87 -35.45 13.62
C LEU A 780 -11.14 -36.26 14.90
N SER A 781 -10.27 -36.18 15.91
CA SER A 781 -10.19 -37.17 17.00
C SER A 781 -10.77 -36.73 18.36
N SER A 782 -11.21 -35.47 18.54
CA SER A 782 -11.61 -34.97 19.88
C SER A 782 -13.09 -34.66 20.04
N ALA A 783 -13.92 -34.90 19.03
CA ALA A 783 -15.37 -34.84 19.21
C ALA A 783 -15.80 -36.15 19.88
N ASP A 784 -16.30 -36.05 21.11
CA ASP A 784 -17.18 -37.09 21.65
C ASP A 784 -18.28 -37.33 20.61
N PRO A 785 -18.39 -38.53 20.01
CA PRO A 785 -19.36 -38.78 18.93
C PRO A 785 -20.83 -38.59 19.38
N ALA A 786 -21.06 -38.35 20.67
CA ALA A 786 -22.35 -37.99 21.25
C ALA A 786 -22.70 -36.48 21.18
N VAL A 787 -21.78 -35.60 20.78
CA VAL A 787 -22.03 -34.16 20.64
C VAL A 787 -22.01 -33.80 19.16
N GLU A 788 -23.19 -33.71 18.54
CA GLU A 788 -23.28 -33.08 17.21
C GLU A 788 -22.72 -31.65 17.32
N PRO A 789 -21.80 -31.23 16.44
CA PRO A 789 -21.30 -29.87 16.45
C PRO A 789 -22.47 -28.94 16.16
N ASP A 790 -22.90 -28.20 17.18
CA ASP A 790 -24.10 -27.37 17.15
C ASP A 790 -24.06 -26.44 15.92
N ALA A 791 -24.86 -26.80 14.91
CA ALA A 791 -24.97 -26.05 13.66
C ALA A 791 -25.77 -24.76 13.86
N HIS A 792 -26.41 -24.61 15.03
CA HIS A 792 -27.19 -23.45 15.40
C HIS A 792 -26.27 -22.33 15.88
N VAL A 793 -26.61 -21.11 15.47
CA VAL A 793 -26.00 -19.90 16.03
C VAL A 793 -26.51 -19.76 17.46
N ASP A 794 -25.63 -19.81 18.45
CA ASP A 794 -26.06 -19.60 19.83
C ASP A 794 -26.61 -18.18 20.00
N PRO A 795 -27.66 -17.99 20.83
CA PRO A 795 -28.30 -16.67 20.98
C PRO A 795 -27.34 -15.56 21.38
N ASP A 796 -26.26 -15.90 22.09
CA ASP A 796 -25.29 -14.92 22.56
C ASP A 796 -24.35 -14.45 21.46
N SER A 797 -23.86 -15.35 20.60
CA SER A 797 -23.13 -14.98 19.38
C SER A 797 -23.97 -14.11 18.45
N LEU A 798 -25.26 -14.43 18.30
CA LEU A 798 -26.19 -13.63 17.51
C LEU A 798 -26.39 -12.25 18.13
N ARG A 799 -26.61 -12.16 19.45
CA ARG A 799 -26.71 -10.90 20.19
C ARG A 799 -25.47 -10.04 19.99
N ILE A 800 -24.27 -10.60 20.19
CA ILE A 800 -22.99 -9.89 20.00
C ILE A 800 -22.87 -9.36 18.56
N ALA A 801 -23.19 -10.17 17.56
CA ALA A 801 -23.13 -9.72 16.17
C ALA A 801 -24.13 -8.59 15.90
N LEU A 802 -25.37 -8.69 16.40
CA LEU A 802 -26.39 -7.65 16.25
C LEU A 802 -26.03 -6.36 17.00
N GLU A 803 -25.45 -6.45 18.19
CA GLU A 803 -24.94 -5.30 18.94
C GLU A 803 -23.82 -4.59 18.17
N VAL A 804 -22.81 -5.34 17.72
CA VAL A 804 -21.72 -4.77 16.94
C VAL A 804 -22.22 -4.19 15.62
N ILE A 805 -23.17 -4.83 14.93
CA ILE A 805 -23.83 -4.27 13.74
C ILE A 805 -24.57 -2.98 14.11
N GLY A 806 -25.31 -2.95 15.21
CA GLY A 806 -26.02 -1.79 15.71
C GLY A 806 -25.09 -0.62 16.07
N GLU A 807 -23.96 -0.89 16.73
CA GLU A 807 -22.92 0.11 17.01
C GLU A 807 -22.23 0.59 15.73
N TYR A 808 -21.99 -0.32 14.79
CA TYR A 808 -21.32 -0.02 13.52
C TYR A 808 -22.20 0.79 12.57
N THR A 809 -23.51 0.58 12.62
CA THR A 809 -24.52 1.28 11.81
C THR A 809 -25.10 2.51 12.51
N GLY A 810 -25.15 2.51 13.85
CA GLY A 810 -25.69 3.59 14.70
C GLY A 810 -24.69 4.69 15.09
N GLY A 811 -23.53 4.74 14.42
CA GLY A 811 -22.56 5.85 14.54
C GLY A 811 -22.86 7.05 13.65
N ALA A 812 -23.89 6.99 12.81
CA ALA A 812 -24.56 8.18 12.31
C ALA A 812 -25.54 8.62 13.40
N ASP A 813 -25.44 9.88 13.83
CA ASP A 813 -26.33 10.51 14.80
C ASP A 813 -27.76 9.98 14.69
N HIS A 814 -28.37 9.69 15.84
CA HIS A 814 -29.82 9.74 15.95
C HIS A 814 -30.29 11.03 15.31
N VAL A 815 -30.76 10.96 14.06
CA VAL A 815 -31.58 11.99 13.49
C VAL A 815 -32.81 12.01 14.38
N ASP A 816 -32.85 13.02 15.24
CA ASP A 816 -34.07 13.54 15.83
C ASP A 816 -35.10 13.67 14.69
N SER A 817 -35.93 12.65 14.52
CA SER A 817 -37.09 12.67 13.62
C SER A 817 -38.24 13.48 14.25
N ALA A 818 -37.88 14.51 15.01
CA ALA A 818 -38.73 15.61 15.41
C ALA A 818 -38.46 16.79 14.47
N GLY A 819 -39.08 16.77 13.29
CA GLY A 819 -39.30 18.01 12.54
C GLY A 819 -38.66 18.16 11.16
N ALA A 820 -38.07 17.11 10.56
CA ALA A 820 -37.77 17.14 9.14
C ALA A 820 -39.08 16.96 8.34
N ALA A 821 -39.71 18.08 7.97
CA ALA A 821 -40.61 18.08 6.83
C ALA A 821 -39.77 17.63 5.62
N ALA A 822 -39.84 16.34 5.29
CA ALA A 822 -39.25 15.80 4.07
C ALA A 822 -39.68 16.68 2.90
N ALA A 823 -38.73 17.04 2.04
CA ALA A 823 -39.02 17.79 0.82
C ALA A 823 -40.24 17.17 0.15
N PRO A 824 -41.25 17.97 -0.26
CA PRO A 824 -42.49 17.42 -0.76
C PRO A 824 -42.20 16.51 -1.95
N LEU A 825 -42.61 15.24 -1.83
CA LEU A 825 -42.64 14.32 -2.97
C LEU A 825 -43.31 15.05 -4.14
N ASP A 826 -42.71 14.97 -5.32
CA ASP A 826 -43.36 15.53 -6.50
C ASP A 826 -44.73 14.87 -6.72
N LYS A 827 -45.58 15.50 -7.53
CA LYS A 827 -46.97 15.05 -7.71
C LYS A 827 -47.07 13.65 -8.31
N ASP A 828 -46.06 13.19 -9.05
CA ASP A 828 -46.07 11.89 -9.70
C ASP A 828 -45.58 10.80 -8.74
N ALA A 829 -44.52 11.06 -7.97
CA ALA A 829 -44.07 10.20 -6.89
C ALA A 829 -45.14 10.03 -5.79
N ALA A 830 -45.85 11.11 -5.44
CA ALA A 830 -46.95 11.04 -4.49
C ALA A 830 -48.12 10.17 -4.98
N ARG A 831 -48.46 10.24 -6.29
CA ARG A 831 -49.49 9.39 -6.90
C ARG A 831 -49.07 7.92 -7.00
N GLN A 832 -47.80 7.66 -7.30
CA GLN A 832 -47.25 6.31 -7.34
C GLN A 832 -47.23 5.68 -5.95
N LEU A 833 -46.85 6.46 -4.93
CA LEU A 833 -46.85 6.00 -3.54
C LEU A 833 -48.28 5.75 -3.04
N GLU A 834 -49.23 6.62 -3.38
CA GLU A 834 -50.66 6.37 -3.13
C GLU A 834 -51.11 5.06 -3.79
N ALA A 835 -50.79 4.85 -5.07
CA ALA A 835 -51.17 3.64 -5.80
C ALA A 835 -50.56 2.36 -5.19
N LEU A 836 -49.33 2.43 -4.69
CA LEU A 836 -48.63 1.32 -4.05
C LEU A 836 -49.19 1.02 -2.64
N CYS A 837 -49.53 2.04 -1.86
CA CYS A 837 -50.07 1.88 -0.51
C CYS A 837 -51.56 1.50 -0.48
N LYS A 838 -52.35 1.93 -1.49
CA LYS A 838 -53.81 1.76 -1.54
C LYS A 838 -54.32 0.32 -1.33
N PRO A 839 -53.70 -0.74 -1.88
CA PRO A 839 -54.11 -2.12 -1.65
C PRO A 839 -53.85 -2.61 -0.21
N HIS A 840 -52.97 -1.93 0.52
CA HIS A 840 -52.42 -2.38 1.79
C HIS A 840 -52.83 -1.51 2.99
N VAL A 841 -53.74 -0.55 2.79
CA VAL A 841 -54.18 0.40 3.82
C VAL A 841 -54.63 -0.30 5.10
N ASP A 842 -55.44 -1.34 4.98
CA ASP A 842 -56.01 -2.00 6.15
C ASP A 842 -54.94 -2.83 6.90
N ALA A 843 -53.97 -3.42 6.18
CA ALA A 843 -52.83 -4.13 6.76
C ALA A 843 -51.90 -3.18 7.54
N PHE A 844 -51.54 -2.03 6.96
CA PHE A 844 -50.75 -1.02 7.65
C PHE A 844 -51.47 -0.43 8.87
N ARG A 845 -52.76 -0.18 8.76
CA ARG A 845 -53.60 0.32 9.87
C ARG A 845 -53.66 -0.71 11.01
N GLU A 846 -53.87 -1.98 10.70
CA GLU A 846 -53.95 -3.04 11.70
C GLU A 846 -52.62 -3.29 12.39
N LEU A 847 -51.52 -3.30 11.64
CA LEU A 847 -50.17 -3.40 12.16
C LEU A 847 -49.85 -2.22 13.10
N ALA A 848 -50.17 -1.00 12.68
CA ALA A 848 -49.99 0.20 13.49
C ALA A 848 -50.76 0.10 14.83
N ILE A 849 -52.02 -0.35 14.80
CA ILE A 849 -52.83 -0.55 16.01
C ILE A 849 -52.24 -1.65 16.91
N ALA A 850 -51.75 -2.74 16.34
CA ALA A 850 -51.23 -3.88 17.09
C ALA A 850 -50.00 -3.53 17.94
N ILE A 851 -49.15 -2.63 17.43
CA ILE A 851 -47.91 -2.19 18.08
C ILE A 851 -48.03 -0.82 18.77
N GLU A 852 -49.21 -0.19 18.74
CA GLU A 852 -49.42 1.18 19.24
C GLU A 852 -49.03 1.33 20.72
N ASP A 853 -49.36 0.33 21.55
CA ASP A 853 -49.05 0.32 22.98
C ASP A 853 -47.61 -0.16 23.28
N ILE A 854 -46.85 -0.57 22.26
CA ILE A 854 -45.49 -1.10 22.36
C ILE A 854 -44.47 -0.06 21.89
N ASP A 855 -44.62 0.43 20.67
CA ASP A 855 -43.84 1.52 20.11
C ASP A 855 -44.74 2.48 19.31
N PRO A 856 -45.15 3.60 19.92
CA PRO A 856 -46.00 4.58 19.25
C PRO A 856 -45.30 5.31 18.10
N ARG A 857 -43.95 5.29 18.03
CA ARG A 857 -43.17 5.91 16.94
C ARG A 857 -43.25 5.05 15.68
N ILE A 858 -43.01 3.75 15.78
CA ILE A 858 -43.18 2.82 14.65
C ILE A 858 -44.65 2.73 14.24
N SER A 859 -45.57 2.74 15.22
CA SER A 859 -47.02 2.80 14.96
C SER A 859 -47.42 4.01 14.12
N ARG A 860 -46.84 5.19 14.40
CA ARG A 860 -47.04 6.40 13.60
C ARG A 860 -46.60 6.18 12.15
N ASP A 861 -45.46 5.54 11.92
CA ASP A 861 -44.88 5.39 10.59
C ASP A 861 -45.71 4.40 9.73
N PHE A 862 -46.19 3.29 10.29
CA PHE A 862 -47.17 2.44 9.61
C PHE A 862 -48.50 3.16 9.35
N MET A 863 -48.95 4.00 10.29
CA MET A 863 -50.16 4.80 10.09
C MET A 863 -50.00 5.86 8.99
N GLN A 864 -48.77 6.34 8.73
CA GLN A 864 -48.47 7.22 7.60
C GLN A 864 -48.57 6.49 6.25
N PHE A 865 -48.08 5.25 6.14
CA PHE A 865 -48.31 4.42 4.94
C PHE A 865 -49.81 4.19 4.68
N ALA A 866 -50.59 3.95 5.73
CA ALA A 866 -52.04 3.85 5.61
C ALA A 866 -52.68 5.17 5.12
N GLN A 867 -52.16 6.32 5.54
CA GLN A 867 -52.60 7.64 5.09
C GLN A 867 -52.29 7.87 3.61
N HIS A 868 -51.11 7.46 3.13
CA HIS A 868 -50.78 7.56 1.70
C HIS A 868 -51.77 6.80 0.82
N GLY A 869 -52.21 5.61 1.23
CA GLY A 869 -53.21 4.83 0.48
C GLY A 869 -54.67 5.27 0.69
N ARG A 870 -54.98 6.01 1.77
CA ARG A 870 -56.33 6.55 2.07
C ARG A 870 -56.25 7.93 2.73
N PRO A 871 -55.94 9.00 1.98
CA PRO A 871 -55.64 10.34 2.54
C PRO A 871 -56.77 10.95 3.35
N ASN A 872 -58.02 10.66 2.99
CA ASN A 872 -59.23 11.17 3.65
C ASN A 872 -59.79 10.21 4.72
N GLY A 873 -59.03 9.20 5.16
CA GLY A 873 -59.49 8.23 6.16
C GLY A 873 -59.65 8.85 7.55
N GLU A 874 -60.88 8.98 8.04
CA GLU A 874 -61.18 9.66 9.31
C GLU A 874 -60.45 9.02 10.51
N VAL A 875 -60.43 7.68 10.58
CA VAL A 875 -59.76 6.93 11.67
C VAL A 875 -58.23 7.10 11.62
N ILE A 876 -57.64 7.01 10.42
CA ILE A 876 -56.19 7.13 10.19
C ILE A 876 -55.72 8.54 10.57
N ASN A 877 -56.43 9.57 10.09
CA ASN A 877 -56.10 10.96 10.36
C ASN A 877 -56.26 11.31 11.84
N ARG A 878 -57.29 10.80 12.51
CA ARG A 878 -57.49 10.98 13.96
C ARG A 878 -56.35 10.35 14.78
N ARG A 879 -55.88 9.16 14.40
CA ARG A 879 -54.75 8.47 15.05
C ARG A 879 -53.42 9.18 14.81
N LEU A 880 -53.13 9.62 13.58
CA LEU A 880 -51.93 10.42 13.30
C LEU A 880 -51.89 11.74 14.07
N GLN A 881 -53.03 12.41 14.23
CA GLN A 881 -53.10 13.61 15.08
C GLN A 881 -52.81 13.29 16.55
N ARG A 882 -53.25 12.12 17.04
CA ARG A 882 -52.94 11.63 18.39
C ARG A 882 -51.44 11.39 18.56
N TYR A 883 -50.81 10.63 17.65
CA TYR A 883 -49.37 10.37 17.69
C TYR A 883 -48.51 11.63 17.67
N ARG A 884 -48.89 12.61 16.84
CA ARG A 884 -48.18 13.91 16.79
C ARG A 884 -48.23 14.68 18.10
N ARG A 885 -49.25 14.45 18.94
CA ARG A 885 -49.37 15.08 20.27
C ARG A 885 -48.64 14.29 21.34
N GLU A 886 -48.70 12.96 21.29
CA GLU A 886 -48.24 12.08 22.37
C GLU A 886 -46.74 11.72 22.27
N ILE A 887 -46.20 11.52 21.05
CA ILE A 887 -44.81 11.08 20.86
C ILE A 887 -43.76 12.07 21.38
N PRO A 888 -43.86 13.40 21.16
CA PRO A 888 -42.86 14.34 21.66
C PRO A 888 -42.76 14.40 23.20
N ALA A 889 -43.75 13.86 23.92
CA ALA A 889 -43.80 13.84 25.38
C ALA A 889 -43.24 12.54 25.99
N LEU A 890 -42.81 11.56 25.18
CA LEU A 890 -42.28 10.28 25.64
C LEU A 890 -40.74 10.31 25.76
N PRO A 891 -40.16 9.80 26.85
CA PRO A 891 -38.70 9.63 26.96
C PRO A 891 -38.15 8.72 25.84
N ALA A 892 -36.84 8.82 25.56
CA ALA A 892 -36.17 7.96 24.59
C ALA A 892 -36.40 6.48 24.96
N ALA A 893 -36.70 5.65 23.96
CA ALA A 893 -37.19 4.29 24.15
C ALA A 893 -36.19 3.46 24.97
N ASP A 894 -36.62 3.01 26.15
CA ASP A 894 -35.95 1.98 26.94
C ASP A 894 -36.01 0.68 26.14
N THR A 895 -34.88 -0.04 25.98
CA THR A 895 -34.71 -1.21 25.08
C THR A 895 -35.51 -2.47 25.48
N GLY A 896 -36.51 -2.32 26.36
CA GLY A 896 -37.34 -3.37 26.95
C GLY A 896 -38.51 -3.97 26.13
N PRO A 897 -38.95 -3.47 24.94
CA PRO A 897 -40.13 -4.05 24.27
C PRO A 897 -39.87 -4.74 22.92
N ALA A 898 -38.63 -5.06 22.54
CA ALA A 898 -38.35 -5.62 21.21
C ALA A 898 -38.99 -7.00 20.96
N ALA A 899 -38.99 -7.90 21.94
CA ALA A 899 -39.52 -9.25 21.77
C ALA A 899 -41.06 -9.30 21.57
N ALA A 900 -41.80 -8.44 22.28
CA ALA A 900 -43.26 -8.35 22.17
C ALA A 900 -43.70 -7.68 20.86
N ALA A 901 -42.93 -6.70 20.36
CA ALA A 901 -43.13 -6.12 19.04
C ALA A 901 -42.94 -7.18 17.95
N ILE A 902 -41.84 -7.95 18.02
CA ILE A 902 -41.51 -9.00 17.05
C ILE A 902 -42.63 -10.06 17.00
N GLU A 903 -43.19 -10.48 18.13
CA GLU A 903 -44.28 -11.47 18.13
C GLU A 903 -45.54 -10.96 17.41
N LYS A 904 -45.88 -9.67 17.59
CA LYS A 904 -47.04 -9.05 16.93
C LYS A 904 -46.81 -8.70 15.46
N ILE A 905 -45.57 -8.39 15.07
CA ILE A 905 -45.19 -8.04 13.68
C ILE A 905 -44.95 -9.29 12.83
N ARG A 906 -44.49 -10.41 13.42
CA ARG A 906 -44.15 -11.66 12.74
C ARG A 906 -45.19 -12.15 11.72
N PRO A 907 -46.52 -12.10 11.97
CA PRO A 907 -47.53 -12.49 10.98
C PRO A 907 -47.53 -11.64 9.71
N HIS A 908 -46.97 -10.42 9.78
CA HIS A 908 -46.91 -9.44 8.70
C HIS A 908 -45.52 -9.34 8.05
N ALA A 909 -44.52 -10.12 8.50
CA ALA A 909 -43.14 -10.02 8.04
C ALA A 909 -42.95 -10.29 6.53
N ASP A 910 -43.74 -11.21 5.96
CA ASP A 910 -43.69 -11.49 4.52
C ASP A 910 -44.31 -10.36 3.70
N PHE A 911 -45.38 -9.75 4.22
CA PHE A 911 -45.99 -8.56 3.63
C PHE A 911 -45.01 -7.38 3.65
N LEU A 912 -44.37 -7.10 4.79
CA LEU A 912 -43.42 -6.00 4.93
C LEU A 912 -42.19 -6.19 4.03
N ARG A 913 -41.65 -7.42 3.94
CA ARG A 913 -40.55 -7.74 3.02
C ARG A 913 -40.94 -7.58 1.54
N GLN A 914 -42.13 -8.01 1.16
CA GLN A 914 -42.62 -7.83 -0.22
C GLN A 914 -42.88 -6.37 -0.54
N PHE A 915 -43.45 -5.62 0.42
CA PHE A 915 -43.71 -4.20 0.27
C PHE A 915 -42.41 -3.38 0.19
N SER A 916 -41.41 -3.69 1.03
CA SER A 916 -40.08 -3.06 1.00
C SER A 916 -39.41 -3.23 -0.38
N LYS A 917 -39.40 -4.45 -0.92
CA LYS A 917 -38.90 -4.72 -2.28
C LYS A 917 -39.67 -3.97 -3.36
N ALA A 918 -40.99 -3.87 -3.21
CA ALA A 918 -41.83 -3.12 -4.16
C ALA A 918 -41.56 -1.62 -4.08
N LEU A 919 -41.28 -1.08 -2.89
CA LEU A 919 -40.91 0.31 -2.67
C LEU A 919 -39.56 0.63 -3.32
N GLU A 920 -38.53 -0.20 -3.08
CA GLU A 920 -37.21 -0.06 -3.69
C GLU A 920 -37.27 -0.12 -5.23
N ALA A 921 -38.03 -1.07 -5.77
CA ALA A 921 -38.18 -1.22 -7.22
C ALA A 921 -38.94 -0.05 -7.87
N SER A 922 -39.87 0.57 -7.14
CA SER A 922 -40.71 1.66 -7.68
C SER A 922 -40.07 3.04 -7.55
N PHE A 923 -39.08 3.22 -6.66
CA PHE A 923 -38.50 4.53 -6.35
C PHE A 923 -36.94 4.58 -6.32
N PRO A 924 -36.23 4.06 -7.34
CA PRO A 924 -34.76 4.03 -7.34
C PRO A 924 -34.12 5.43 -7.30
N GLU A 925 -34.78 6.45 -7.88
CA GLU A 925 -34.28 7.84 -7.91
C GLU A 925 -34.63 8.64 -6.64
N HIS A 926 -35.43 8.07 -5.73
CA HIS A 926 -35.82 8.68 -4.45
C HIS A 926 -35.37 7.85 -3.25
N ALA A 927 -34.40 6.95 -3.45
CA ALA A 927 -33.87 6.04 -2.44
C ALA A 927 -33.40 6.76 -1.16
N GLY A 928 -32.87 7.99 -1.26
CA GLY A 928 -32.46 8.78 -0.10
C GLY A 928 -33.62 9.41 0.70
N VAL A 929 -34.81 9.60 0.09
CA VAL A 929 -36.00 10.16 0.77
C VAL A 929 -36.83 9.03 1.40
N LEU A 930 -36.78 7.84 0.81
CA LEU A 930 -37.52 6.67 1.26
C LEU A 930 -36.65 5.64 2.01
N SER A 931 -35.35 5.90 2.22
CA SER A 931 -34.44 4.98 2.93
C SER A 931 -34.94 4.61 4.32
N GLY A 932 -35.41 5.60 5.09
CA GLY A 932 -36.00 5.34 6.41
C GLY A 932 -37.25 4.45 6.34
N TYR A 933 -38.05 4.56 5.27
CA TYR A 933 -39.24 3.73 5.06
C TYR A 933 -38.88 2.28 4.63
N VAL A 934 -37.80 2.11 3.85
CA VAL A 934 -37.24 0.81 3.46
C VAL A 934 -36.64 0.11 4.67
N GLU A 935 -35.87 0.84 5.49
CA GLU A 935 -35.26 0.34 6.73
C GLU A 935 -36.33 -0.12 7.73
N ILE A 936 -37.39 0.68 7.94
CA ILE A 936 -38.51 0.34 8.85
C ILE A 936 -39.24 -0.94 8.43
N CYS A 937 -39.39 -1.19 7.11
CA CYS A 937 -40.08 -2.41 6.62
C CYS A 937 -39.14 -3.62 6.47
N GLY A 938 -37.83 -3.39 6.40
CA GLY A 938 -36.80 -4.42 6.21
C GLY A 938 -36.25 -5.00 7.51
N ALA A 939 -36.11 -4.18 8.56
CA ALA A 939 -35.81 -4.58 9.93
C ALA A 939 -36.99 -5.35 10.55
#